data_AF-A0A1S2FBY1-F1
#
_entry.id   AF-A0A1S2FBY1-F1
#
_cell.length_a   1.000
_cell.length_b   1.000
_cell.length_c   1.000
_cell.angle_alpha   90.00
_cell.angle_beta   90.00
_cell.angle_gamma   90.00
#
_symmetry.space_group_name_H-M   'P 1'
#
loop_
_entity.id
_entity.type
_entity.pdbx_description
1 polymer ?
#
loop_
_entity_poly.entity_id
_entity_poly.type
_entity_poly.pdbx_seq_one_letter_code
_entity_poly.pdbx_strand_id
1 'polypeptide(L)'
;MRNKLVVWPLVMALLLSIVCTATVPPAPVSAAAETNLSLGKAITASGQSQTYGPANVIDGNQGSYWESTNHAFPQWIQIDLGADTSINRVVLKLPATWESRTQTLTVQGSSNGSTFSNLADSADYEFNPSTSGNSVTIRFDEASTRYVRLTVTSNTTWPAAQLSEFEIYGPSVSPPTPPTGNNIASGKPITASSSTFTYTATQANDNDIQTYWEGGSNPSTLTLDLGTNHDIASIVLKLNPSPAWSTRTQTIQVLGHDQSTTNFSNLVSAQSYTFNPASGNFVTIPVTATVKRLQLNITSNTGAPAGQIAEFEVYGTAAQNPDLTITDMSWTPSSPIENDDITLRAMVKNIGDVEAGATTLNYYLNADKAGSSPVAPLAAGASTTVTLQVGTKAAGSYSVSAKVDEDNEIMEQNDENNSYSHASPLVIGAVESSDLVGTVQWTPATPVAGNAVAFTVNLKNQGNKATASGSHAISVALKNPAGSTIQTLTGSYDGALAAGSSAPIHIPGTWTATNGSYTVTTTVAPDTNEVPLKRENNVSQANLTVYSARGASMPYTRYDTDDALRGGGAQLKTAPTFDQALTASEASGQRYVALPSNGSNLEWTVRPGEGGAGVTMRYTMPDSSNGMGLTGSLDVYVNGAKKKTVPLTSYYSWQYFSSDHPADAPGGGRPLFRFDEVHWKMDTPLQPGDKIRIQKSNADNLEYGVDFIEIEPVPAAIARPANSVSVTDFGATPNDGQDDLSAFEDAVQAAASTGKTLYIPEGTFHLGNMWKIGSVGNMIDDIKIIGAGIWHTNIQFTNPNAASGGISLRIAGQLDFSHIYLNSNLRSRYNQNAVYKGFMDNFGTNSKIHNVWVEHFECGFWVGDYAHTPAIIAEGLIIENSRIRNNLADGVNFAQGTSHSTVRNSSIRNNGDDGLAVWTSNVNGAPAGVNNNFSYNTIENNWRAAAIAFFGGSGHKATHNLIVDTVGGSGIRMNTVFPGYHFQNNTGILFSDTTIIGSGTSKDLYDGERGAIDLEASNDAIRNVTFTNIDILNTQRSAVQLGYGGGFQNIVFNNIHIDGTGLDGVTSSRFSNPHPGAAIYTYTGNGSATFNNLTTQNIAHPDLFFIQNGFQLIVQ
;
A
#
# COMPACT_ATOMS: atom_id res chain seq x y z
N MET A 1 21.84 -42.23 -16.64
CA MET A 1 22.47 -40.89 -16.54
C MET A 1 21.38 -39.95 -16.04
N ARG A 2 21.40 -39.20 -14.94
CA ARG A 2 22.22 -38.88 -13.73
C ARG A 2 21.16 -38.19 -12.83
N ASN A 3 21.04 -38.23 -11.51
CA ASN A 3 21.85 -38.67 -10.38
C ASN A 3 20.88 -39.16 -9.28
N LYS A 4 21.15 -40.32 -8.68
CA LYS A 4 20.57 -40.79 -7.41
C LYS A 4 21.74 -40.89 -6.43
N LEU A 5 21.73 -40.17 -5.31
CA LEU A 5 22.62 -40.42 -4.16
C LEU A 5 22.05 -39.74 -2.90
N VAL A 6 21.21 -40.47 -2.18
CA VAL A 6 20.89 -40.29 -0.75
C VAL A 6 20.79 -41.70 -0.15
N VAL A 7 21.00 -41.82 1.16
CA VAL A 7 20.69 -42.97 2.03
C VAL A 7 21.84 -43.95 2.32
N TRP A 8 23.01 -43.49 2.79
CA TRP A 8 24.03 -44.39 3.40
C TRP A 8 24.84 -43.87 4.62
N PRO A 9 24.52 -42.75 5.34
CA PRO A 9 25.30 -42.39 6.55
C PRO A 9 24.55 -42.41 7.90
N LEU A 10 23.30 -42.89 7.99
CA LEU A 10 22.51 -42.83 9.23
C LEU A 10 22.45 -44.13 10.07
N VAL A 11 22.99 -45.24 9.58
CA VAL A 11 22.87 -46.56 10.25
C VAL A 11 24.18 -47.04 10.89
N MET A 12 25.33 -46.39 10.60
CA MET A 12 26.65 -46.86 11.04
C MET A 12 27.26 -46.11 12.23
N ALA A 13 26.61 -45.05 12.74
CA ALA A 13 27.10 -44.26 13.88
C ALA A 13 26.48 -44.65 15.24
N LEU A 14 25.46 -45.52 15.27
CA LEU A 14 24.71 -45.88 16.49
C LEU A 14 25.21 -47.16 17.18
N LEU A 15 26.25 -47.83 16.67
CA LEU A 15 26.62 -49.19 17.13
C LEU A 15 28.06 -49.37 17.63
N LEU A 16 28.86 -48.31 17.80
CA LEU A 16 30.28 -48.46 18.18
C LEU A 16 30.85 -47.39 19.13
N SER A 17 30.11 -47.01 20.18
CA SER A 17 30.68 -46.25 21.33
C SER A 17 30.49 -46.93 22.69
N ILE A 18 30.09 -48.21 22.69
CA ILE A 18 30.13 -49.07 23.87
C ILE A 18 31.54 -49.68 23.96
N VAL A 19 32.12 -49.63 25.16
CA VAL A 19 33.44 -50.17 25.60
C VAL A 19 34.60 -49.17 25.57
N CYS A 20 34.71 -48.33 26.61
CA CYS A 20 35.97 -48.11 27.31
C CYS A 20 35.78 -47.37 28.66
N THR A 21 36.50 -47.87 29.67
CA THR A 21 36.83 -47.29 30.98
C THR A 21 35.89 -47.53 32.16
N ALA A 22 36.44 -48.30 33.09
CA ALA A 22 35.94 -48.68 34.39
C ALA A 22 36.33 -47.65 35.47
N THR A 23 35.48 -47.57 36.50
CA THR A 23 35.78 -47.28 37.92
C THR A 23 36.61 -46.03 38.25
N VAL A 24 35.91 -44.92 38.53
CA VAL A 24 36.36 -43.88 39.48
C VAL A 24 35.35 -43.89 40.65
N PRO A 25 35.77 -44.02 41.92
CA PRO A 25 34.86 -43.97 43.06
C PRO A 25 34.30 -42.53 43.20
N PRO A 26 33.03 -42.36 43.64
CA PRO A 26 32.47 -41.03 43.82
C PRO A 26 33.25 -40.26 44.88
N ALA A 27 33.71 -39.06 44.53
CA ALA A 27 34.11 -38.06 45.50
C ALA A 27 32.88 -37.73 46.37
N PRO A 28 33.04 -37.55 47.70
CA PRO A 28 31.91 -37.21 48.55
C PRO A 28 31.34 -35.86 48.12
N VAL A 29 30.08 -35.87 47.70
CA VAL A 29 29.28 -34.66 47.48
C VAL A 29 29.10 -33.99 48.83
N SER A 30 29.66 -32.79 49.00
CA SER A 30 29.33 -31.93 50.13
C SER A 30 27.93 -31.36 49.88
N ALA A 31 26.97 -31.71 50.74
CA ALA A 31 25.64 -31.11 50.72
C ALA A 31 25.75 -29.59 50.90
N ALA A 32 24.95 -28.82 50.15
CA ALA A 32 24.82 -27.39 50.33
C ALA A 32 24.48 -27.08 51.80
N ALA A 33 25.17 -26.10 52.41
CA ALA A 33 24.96 -25.75 53.81
C ALA A 33 23.50 -25.33 54.04
N GLU A 34 22.83 -25.97 54.99
CA GLU A 34 21.45 -25.67 55.37
C GLU A 34 21.32 -24.20 55.83
N THR A 35 20.20 -23.54 55.51
CA THR A 35 19.98 -22.12 55.83
C THR A 35 19.67 -21.93 57.32
N ASN A 36 20.45 -21.07 58.00
CA ASN A 36 20.17 -20.69 59.39
C ASN A 36 19.01 -19.68 59.45
N LEU A 37 17.90 -20.08 60.06
CA LEU A 37 16.64 -19.33 60.14
C LEU A 37 16.64 -18.23 61.21
N SER A 38 17.67 -18.17 62.06
CA SER A 38 17.78 -17.21 63.16
C SER A 38 18.33 -15.84 62.75
N LEU A 39 19.04 -15.74 61.63
CA LEU A 39 19.77 -14.53 61.25
C LEU A 39 18.83 -13.34 61.02
N GLY A 40 19.13 -12.22 61.68
CA GLY A 40 18.36 -10.97 61.58
C GLY A 40 16.97 -11.00 62.22
N LYS A 41 16.62 -12.06 62.97
CA LYS A 41 15.33 -12.19 63.66
C LYS A 41 15.28 -11.39 64.96
N ALA A 42 14.07 -11.11 65.43
CA ALA A 42 13.89 -10.41 66.70
C ALA A 42 14.24 -11.35 67.87
N ILE A 43 15.06 -10.87 68.80
CA ILE A 43 15.55 -11.67 69.92
C ILE A 43 15.35 -10.96 71.26
N THR A 44 14.94 -11.74 72.27
CA THR A 44 14.71 -11.28 73.64
C THR A 44 15.30 -12.28 74.63
N ALA A 45 15.63 -11.84 75.84
CA ALA A 45 16.15 -12.71 76.90
C ALA A 45 15.63 -12.27 78.27
N SER A 46 15.74 -13.17 79.27
CA SER A 46 15.35 -12.90 80.66
C SER A 46 16.15 -11.77 81.32
N GLY A 47 17.34 -11.49 80.81
CA GLY A 47 18.23 -10.44 81.26
C GLY A 47 19.56 -10.49 80.54
N GLN A 48 20.43 -9.54 80.83
CA GLN A 48 21.81 -9.55 80.36
C GLN A 48 22.75 -8.99 81.42
N SER A 49 24.03 -9.38 81.36
CA SER A 49 25.12 -8.82 82.14
C SER A 49 25.94 -7.86 81.27
N GLN A 50 26.20 -6.65 81.78
CA GLN A 50 27.02 -5.64 81.10
C GLN A 50 26.59 -5.37 79.64
N THR A 51 27.52 -5.42 78.70
CA THR A 51 27.31 -5.17 77.26
C THR A 51 27.05 -6.45 76.45
N TYR A 52 27.00 -7.63 77.09
CA TYR A 52 26.86 -8.93 76.44
C TYR A 52 25.38 -9.25 76.15
N GLY A 53 24.80 -8.52 75.20
CA GLY A 53 23.37 -8.56 74.91
C GLY A 53 22.91 -9.72 74.01
N PRO A 54 21.60 -10.00 73.97
CA PRO A 54 21.05 -11.15 73.27
C PRO A 54 21.25 -11.10 71.75
N ALA A 55 21.35 -9.91 71.14
CA ALA A 55 21.58 -9.78 69.70
C ALA A 55 22.87 -10.46 69.21
N ASN A 56 23.84 -10.65 70.11
CA ASN A 56 25.11 -11.30 69.79
C ASN A 56 24.93 -12.76 69.38
N VAL A 57 23.83 -13.44 69.74
CA VAL A 57 23.69 -14.88 69.40
C VAL A 57 23.14 -15.16 68.00
N ILE A 58 22.91 -14.12 67.20
CA ILE A 58 22.41 -14.23 65.83
C ILE A 58 23.18 -13.32 64.86
N ASP A 59 24.37 -12.85 65.26
CA ASP A 59 25.21 -11.96 64.45
C ASP A 59 26.17 -12.73 63.52
N GLY A 60 26.26 -14.06 63.67
CA GLY A 60 27.12 -14.94 62.88
C GLY A 60 28.60 -14.86 63.27
N ASN A 61 28.92 -14.27 64.42
CA ASN A 61 30.25 -14.14 64.96
C ASN A 61 30.39 -14.88 66.31
N GLN A 62 30.92 -16.11 66.24
CA GLN A 62 31.20 -16.93 67.44
C GLN A 62 32.15 -16.27 68.46
N GLY A 63 32.82 -15.16 68.14
CA GLY A 63 33.62 -14.40 69.09
C GLY A 63 32.84 -13.44 70.00
N SER A 64 31.60 -13.08 69.66
CA SER A 64 30.68 -12.30 70.51
C SER A 64 29.80 -13.26 71.34
N TYR A 65 29.20 -12.79 72.43
CA TYR A 65 28.31 -13.63 73.23
C TYR A 65 27.26 -12.84 74.01
N TRP A 66 26.16 -13.51 74.31
CA TRP A 66 25.20 -13.12 75.33
C TRP A 66 25.56 -13.76 76.67
N GLU A 67 25.45 -12.98 77.74
CA GLU A 67 25.54 -13.45 79.13
C GLU A 67 24.32 -12.97 79.89
N SER A 68 23.60 -13.91 80.52
CA SER A 68 22.46 -13.61 81.40
C SER A 68 22.87 -13.00 82.74
N THR A 69 21.93 -12.64 83.60
CA THR A 69 22.23 -12.13 84.95
C THR A 69 22.86 -13.21 85.84
N ASN A 70 24.00 -12.91 86.47
CA ASN A 70 24.74 -13.85 87.30
C ASN A 70 23.94 -14.33 88.53
N HIS A 71 24.11 -15.60 88.89
CA HIS A 71 23.49 -16.32 90.00
C HIS A 71 21.95 -16.36 89.99
N ALA A 72 21.32 -16.17 88.82
CA ALA A 72 19.86 -16.03 88.69
C ALA A 72 19.20 -17.15 87.87
N PHE A 73 19.78 -18.35 87.81
CA PHE A 73 19.16 -19.48 87.08
C PHE A 73 17.76 -19.83 87.64
N PRO A 74 16.79 -20.22 86.80
CA PRO A 74 16.89 -20.36 85.34
C PRO A 74 16.89 -19.03 84.60
N GLN A 75 17.63 -18.96 83.50
CA GLN A 75 17.68 -17.82 82.57
C GLN A 75 17.28 -18.29 81.16
N TRP A 76 16.69 -17.42 80.34
CA TRP A 76 16.21 -17.79 79.01
C TRP A 76 16.58 -16.79 77.92
N ILE A 77 16.70 -17.28 76.69
CA ILE A 77 16.84 -16.49 75.46
C ILE A 77 15.90 -17.04 74.38
N GLN A 78 15.26 -16.15 73.62
CA GLN A 78 14.18 -16.48 72.69
C GLN A 78 14.28 -15.70 71.38
N ILE A 79 14.13 -16.41 70.27
CA ILE A 79 14.06 -15.87 68.91
C ILE A 79 12.61 -15.96 68.39
N ASP A 80 12.09 -14.87 67.82
CA ASP A 80 10.84 -14.85 67.04
C ASP A 80 11.16 -15.00 65.54
N LEU A 81 10.76 -16.13 64.95
CA LEU A 81 10.94 -16.41 63.52
C LEU A 81 10.00 -15.57 62.63
N GLY A 82 8.98 -14.93 63.21
CA GLY A 82 8.00 -14.06 62.56
C GLY A 82 6.69 -14.75 62.17
N ALA A 83 6.73 -16.07 61.93
CA ALA A 83 5.59 -16.94 61.64
C ALA A 83 5.90 -18.38 62.09
N ASP A 84 4.87 -19.22 62.20
CA ASP A 84 5.06 -20.64 62.48
C ASP A 84 5.91 -21.28 61.36
N THR A 85 7.07 -21.79 61.75
CA THR A 85 8.10 -22.29 60.83
C THR A 85 8.45 -23.72 61.26
N SER A 86 8.56 -24.63 60.29
CA SER A 86 8.99 -26.00 60.57
C SER A 86 10.49 -26.06 60.88
N ILE A 87 10.84 -26.57 62.05
CA ILE A 87 12.21 -26.71 62.55
C ILE A 87 12.44 -28.11 63.12
N ASN A 88 13.65 -28.63 63.02
CA ASN A 88 14.00 -29.95 63.59
C ASN A 88 15.37 -29.97 64.27
N ARG A 89 16.08 -28.84 64.29
CA ARG A 89 17.40 -28.76 64.89
C ARG A 89 17.78 -27.34 65.30
N VAL A 90 18.51 -27.25 66.41
CA VAL A 90 19.25 -26.05 66.78
C VAL A 90 20.73 -26.36 66.95
N VAL A 91 21.58 -25.38 66.63
CA VAL A 91 23.02 -25.45 66.86
C VAL A 91 23.40 -24.29 67.77
N LEU A 92 23.96 -24.64 68.92
CA LEU A 92 24.33 -23.74 70.00
C LEU A 92 25.85 -23.66 70.06
N LYS A 93 26.41 -22.46 70.22
CA LYS A 93 27.86 -22.28 70.33
C LYS A 93 28.25 -21.43 71.52
N LEU A 94 29.48 -21.65 72.01
CA LEU A 94 30.23 -20.70 72.85
C LEU A 94 31.46 -20.23 72.08
N PRO A 95 32.13 -19.14 72.52
CA PRO A 95 33.37 -18.71 71.90
C PRO A 95 34.37 -19.86 71.81
N ALA A 96 34.90 -20.09 70.60
CA ALA A 96 35.67 -21.29 70.27
C ALA A 96 36.93 -21.49 71.14
N THR A 97 37.43 -20.41 71.77
CA THR A 97 38.62 -20.41 72.62
C THR A 97 38.35 -20.61 74.11
N TRP A 98 37.07 -20.65 74.54
CA TRP A 98 36.71 -20.84 75.94
C TRP A 98 36.94 -22.26 76.44
N GLU A 99 37.19 -22.41 77.75
CA GLU A 99 37.40 -23.70 78.39
C GLU A 99 36.16 -24.61 78.31
N SER A 100 36.39 -25.93 78.34
CA SER A 100 35.30 -26.90 78.29
C SER A 100 34.36 -26.73 79.49
N ARG A 101 33.06 -26.73 79.24
CA ARG A 101 32.03 -26.56 80.27
C ARG A 101 30.74 -27.25 79.88
N THR A 102 29.86 -27.44 80.85
CA THR A 102 28.55 -28.05 80.63
C THR A 102 27.47 -27.05 81.02
N GLN A 103 26.50 -26.83 80.15
CA GLN A 103 25.28 -26.09 80.47
C GLN A 103 24.08 -27.03 80.44
N THR A 104 23.26 -26.97 81.49
CA THR A 104 22.00 -27.71 81.56
C THR A 104 20.90 -26.83 80.98
N LEU A 105 20.26 -27.25 79.89
CA LEU A 105 19.22 -26.46 79.23
C LEU A 105 18.11 -27.28 78.58
N THR A 106 16.97 -26.64 78.35
CA THR A 106 15.81 -27.15 77.62
C THR A 106 15.59 -26.32 76.35
N VAL A 107 15.22 -26.95 75.23
CA VAL A 107 14.78 -26.25 74.00
C VAL A 107 13.27 -26.27 73.92
N GLN A 108 12.65 -25.11 73.75
CA GLN A 108 11.19 -24.95 73.79
C GLN A 108 10.65 -24.21 72.56
N GLY A 109 9.45 -24.60 72.15
CA GLY A 109 8.70 -24.00 71.03
C GLY A 109 7.37 -23.41 71.49
N SER A 110 6.92 -22.36 70.82
CA SER A 110 5.62 -21.72 71.01
C SER A 110 5.15 -21.02 69.72
N SER A 111 3.87 -21.10 69.40
CA SER A 111 3.27 -20.30 68.31
C SER A 111 2.90 -18.87 68.76
N ASN A 112 2.73 -18.63 70.06
CA ASN A 112 2.22 -17.36 70.61
C ASN A 112 3.21 -16.57 71.47
N GLY A 113 4.35 -17.17 71.84
CA GLY A 113 5.42 -16.50 72.59
C GLY A 113 5.18 -16.42 74.11
N SER A 114 4.06 -16.97 74.61
CA SER A 114 3.71 -17.00 76.04
C SER A 114 3.58 -18.40 76.62
N THR A 115 3.08 -19.38 75.85
CA THR A 115 2.91 -20.77 76.28
C THR A 115 3.87 -21.68 75.53
N PHE A 116 4.76 -22.36 76.24
CA PHE A 116 5.85 -23.14 75.64
C PHE A 116 5.71 -24.63 75.91
N SER A 117 6.04 -25.44 74.90
CA SER A 117 6.26 -26.89 75.03
C SER A 117 7.72 -27.23 74.75
N ASN A 118 8.23 -28.27 75.41
CA ASN A 118 9.59 -28.73 75.16
C ASN A 118 9.67 -29.37 73.76
N LEU A 119 10.62 -28.90 72.96
CA LEU A 119 11.07 -29.56 71.73
C LEU A 119 12.18 -30.55 72.05
N ALA A 120 13.06 -30.19 72.98
CA ALA A 120 14.00 -31.11 73.61
C ALA A 120 13.97 -30.88 75.13
N ASP A 121 13.82 -31.96 75.89
CA ASP A 121 13.78 -31.94 77.34
C ASP A 121 15.11 -31.47 77.96
N SER A 122 15.07 -31.07 79.23
CA SER A 122 16.24 -30.56 79.95
C SER A 122 17.35 -31.61 80.01
N ALA A 123 18.53 -31.26 79.48
CA ALA A 123 19.70 -32.13 79.50
C ALA A 123 20.99 -31.33 79.69
N ASP A 124 22.05 -32.04 80.10
CA ASP A 124 23.41 -31.52 80.20
C ASP A 124 24.09 -31.55 78.83
N TYR A 125 24.52 -30.39 78.36
CA TYR A 125 25.23 -30.27 77.09
C TYR A 125 26.65 -29.76 77.33
N GLU A 126 27.64 -30.61 77.02
CA GLU A 126 29.06 -30.26 77.08
C GLU A 126 29.46 -29.45 75.85
N PHE A 127 29.93 -28.23 76.09
CA PHE A 127 30.64 -27.40 75.13
C PHE A 127 32.12 -27.60 75.34
N ASN A 128 32.78 -28.26 74.39
CA ASN A 128 34.20 -28.61 74.49
C ASN A 128 34.94 -28.06 73.25
N PRO A 129 35.96 -27.19 73.43
CA PRO A 129 36.66 -26.57 72.31
C PRO A 129 37.48 -27.59 71.52
N SER A 130 37.94 -28.67 72.17
CA SER A 130 38.85 -29.64 71.56
C SER A 130 38.16 -30.67 70.66
N THR A 131 36.87 -30.95 70.89
CA THR A 131 36.13 -31.99 70.15
C THR A 131 35.07 -31.44 69.21
N SER A 132 34.42 -30.32 69.54
CA SER A 132 33.35 -29.75 68.73
C SER A 132 33.47 -28.24 68.52
N GLY A 133 34.63 -27.64 68.83
CA GLY A 133 34.86 -26.20 68.69
C GLY A 133 33.92 -25.37 69.55
N ASN A 134 33.53 -25.87 70.73
CA ASN A 134 32.50 -25.29 71.59
C ASN A 134 31.14 -25.17 70.89
N SER A 135 30.78 -26.16 70.07
CA SER A 135 29.47 -26.26 69.43
C SER A 135 28.72 -27.49 69.93
N VAL A 136 27.42 -27.33 70.16
CA VAL A 136 26.48 -28.40 70.50
C VAL A 136 25.33 -28.36 69.49
N THR A 137 24.99 -29.51 68.94
CA THR A 137 23.84 -29.66 68.03
C THR A 137 22.75 -30.45 68.73
N ILE A 138 21.57 -29.87 68.86
CA ILE A 138 20.39 -30.49 69.48
C ILE A 138 19.37 -30.75 68.39
N ARG A 139 19.04 -32.03 68.16
CA ARG A 139 18.01 -32.47 67.22
C ARG A 139 16.76 -32.89 68.00
N PHE A 140 15.61 -32.64 67.41
CA PHE A 140 14.30 -33.02 67.94
C PHE A 140 13.36 -33.33 66.77
N ASP A 141 12.22 -33.97 67.06
CA ASP A 141 11.21 -34.25 66.06
C ASP A 141 10.72 -32.93 65.42
N GLU A 142 10.44 -32.97 64.11
CA GLU A 142 10.03 -31.79 63.37
C GLU A 142 8.82 -31.11 64.01
N ALA A 143 8.96 -29.83 64.33
CA ALA A 143 7.95 -29.04 65.01
C ALA A 143 7.75 -27.71 64.29
N SER A 144 6.48 -27.36 64.07
CA SER A 144 6.11 -26.04 63.57
C SER A 144 5.95 -25.08 64.74
N THR A 145 6.78 -24.04 64.80
CA THR A 145 6.77 -23.05 65.87
C THR A 145 7.22 -21.69 65.37
N ARG A 146 6.71 -20.62 65.97
CA ARG A 146 7.15 -19.25 65.69
C ARG A 146 8.27 -18.79 66.62
N TYR A 147 8.16 -19.09 67.90
CA TYR A 147 9.12 -18.69 68.92
C TYR A 147 9.92 -19.89 69.38
N VAL A 148 11.24 -19.77 69.41
CA VAL A 148 12.15 -20.81 69.93
C VAL A 148 12.90 -20.24 71.11
N ARG A 149 12.79 -20.90 72.27
CA ARG A 149 13.36 -20.45 73.54
C ARG A 149 14.30 -21.51 74.11
N LEU A 150 15.48 -21.08 74.56
CA LEU A 150 16.36 -21.87 75.41
C LEU A 150 16.14 -21.44 76.86
N THR A 151 15.96 -22.39 77.75
CA THR A 151 15.92 -22.15 79.20
C THR A 151 17.07 -22.90 79.85
N VAL A 152 18.04 -22.16 80.38
CA VAL A 152 19.28 -22.68 80.98
C VAL A 152 19.16 -22.64 82.50
N THR A 153 19.43 -23.75 83.17
CA THR A 153 19.28 -23.92 84.63
C THR A 153 20.61 -24.07 85.37
N SER A 154 21.70 -24.39 84.67
CA SER A 154 23.04 -24.55 85.26
C SER A 154 24.14 -24.32 84.23
N ASN A 155 25.31 -23.89 84.70
CA ASN A 155 26.56 -23.78 83.94
C ASN A 155 27.72 -24.09 84.89
N THR A 156 28.59 -25.05 84.52
CA THR A 156 29.60 -25.59 85.44
C THR A 156 30.80 -24.66 85.69
N THR A 157 31.11 -23.71 84.80
CA THR A 157 32.31 -22.85 84.93
C THR A 157 32.01 -21.39 85.23
N TRP A 158 30.78 -20.92 84.98
CA TRP A 158 30.38 -19.53 85.24
C TRP A 158 28.95 -19.46 85.80
N PRO A 159 28.63 -18.55 86.75
CA PRO A 159 27.31 -18.52 87.36
C PRO A 159 26.23 -17.84 86.50
N ALA A 160 26.26 -17.98 85.17
CA ALA A 160 25.26 -17.41 84.25
C ALA A 160 25.07 -18.28 83.00
N ALA A 161 23.91 -18.18 82.36
CA ALA A 161 23.71 -18.71 81.01
C ALA A 161 24.51 -17.88 80.02
N GLN A 162 25.27 -18.53 79.16
CA GLN A 162 26.11 -17.90 78.15
C GLN A 162 25.93 -18.58 76.80
N LEU A 163 25.93 -17.80 75.71
CA LEU A 163 25.82 -18.34 74.35
C LEU A 163 26.42 -17.36 73.34
N SER A 164 27.20 -17.85 72.37
CA SER A 164 27.72 -17.06 71.25
C SER A 164 26.88 -17.16 70.00
N GLU A 165 26.26 -18.30 69.72
CA GLU A 165 25.34 -18.46 68.57
C GLU A 165 24.14 -19.33 68.95
N PHE A 166 22.96 -18.96 68.46
CA PHE A 166 21.71 -19.71 68.54
C PHE A 166 21.13 -19.91 67.14
N GLU A 167 21.65 -20.91 66.44
CA GLU A 167 21.27 -21.20 65.06
C GLU A 167 20.07 -22.16 65.02
N ILE A 168 19.08 -21.89 64.15
CA ILE A 168 17.84 -22.68 64.03
C ILE A 168 17.72 -23.17 62.58
N TYR A 169 17.44 -24.46 62.40
CA TYR A 169 17.35 -25.10 61.08
C TYR A 169 16.06 -25.90 60.91
N GLY A 170 15.51 -25.84 59.69
CA GLY A 170 14.42 -26.70 59.22
C GLY A 170 14.92 -28.00 58.58
N PRO A 171 14.03 -28.98 58.34
CA PRO A 171 14.38 -30.15 57.54
C PRO A 171 14.95 -29.72 56.19
N SER A 172 16.04 -30.35 55.75
CA SER A 172 16.63 -30.11 54.45
C SER A 172 15.60 -30.40 53.36
N VAL A 173 15.09 -29.35 52.69
CA VAL A 173 14.35 -29.55 51.44
C VAL A 173 15.34 -30.07 50.41
N SER A 174 15.17 -31.31 50.00
CA SER A 174 15.79 -31.82 48.77
C SER A 174 15.51 -30.81 47.64
N PRO A 175 16.45 -30.53 46.72
CA PRO A 175 16.13 -29.76 45.53
C PRO A 175 14.92 -30.43 44.87
N PRO A 176 13.82 -29.72 44.57
CA PRO A 176 12.72 -30.32 43.86
C PRO A 176 13.29 -30.83 42.53
N THR A 177 13.13 -32.14 42.32
CA THR A 177 13.31 -32.79 41.01
C THR A 177 12.67 -31.93 39.93
N PRO A 178 13.29 -31.75 38.75
CA PRO A 178 12.65 -31.11 37.62
C PRO A 178 11.25 -31.70 37.41
N PRO A 179 10.23 -30.88 37.16
CA PRO A 179 8.87 -31.37 36.91
C PRO A 179 8.90 -32.42 35.79
N THR A 180 8.25 -33.56 35.99
CA THR A 180 8.03 -34.53 34.91
C THR A 180 6.95 -33.98 33.97
N GLY A 181 7.31 -33.65 32.73
CA GLY A 181 6.38 -33.15 31.70
C GLY A 181 7.12 -32.44 30.55
N ASN A 182 6.41 -32.10 29.47
CA ASN A 182 6.96 -31.29 28.38
C ASN A 182 6.84 -29.80 28.73
N ASN A 183 7.82 -28.99 28.33
CA ASN A 183 7.71 -27.52 28.39
C ASN A 183 6.66 -27.04 27.39
N ILE A 184 5.53 -26.51 27.88
CA ILE A 184 4.41 -26.04 27.03
C ILE A 184 4.55 -24.59 26.57
N ALA A 185 5.58 -23.87 27.02
CA ALA A 185 5.85 -22.48 26.65
C ALA A 185 6.66 -22.32 25.35
N SER A 186 7.38 -23.37 24.94
CA SER A 186 8.27 -23.37 23.78
C SER A 186 7.55 -22.91 22.51
N GLY A 187 8.07 -21.86 21.86
CA GLY A 187 7.55 -21.34 20.59
C GLY A 187 6.18 -20.65 20.66
N LYS A 188 5.58 -20.52 21.85
CA LYS A 188 4.31 -19.82 22.04
C LYS A 188 4.48 -18.30 21.93
N PRO A 189 3.43 -17.52 21.59
CA PRO A 189 3.51 -16.07 21.56
C PRO A 189 3.98 -15.49 22.91
N ILE A 190 5.01 -14.66 22.87
CA ILE A 190 5.59 -14.01 24.04
C ILE A 190 5.90 -12.55 23.74
N THR A 191 5.55 -11.65 24.66
CA THR A 191 5.70 -10.20 24.50
C THR A 191 6.32 -9.59 25.74
N ALA A 192 7.06 -8.50 25.59
CA ALA A 192 7.69 -7.80 26.71
C ALA A 192 7.30 -6.33 26.76
N SER A 193 7.32 -5.75 27.95
CA SER A 193 7.17 -4.30 28.15
C SER A 193 8.19 -3.45 27.38
N SER A 194 9.38 -3.99 27.15
CA SER A 194 10.49 -3.37 26.41
C SER A 194 11.55 -4.42 26.08
N SER A 195 12.50 -4.08 25.20
CA SER A 195 13.69 -4.88 24.94
C SER A 195 14.91 -3.97 24.77
N THR A 196 16.08 -4.49 25.12
CA THR A 196 17.37 -3.82 24.91
C THR A 196 18.09 -4.44 23.72
N PHE A 197 18.52 -3.61 22.76
CA PHE A 197 19.14 -4.04 21.50
C PHE A 197 18.33 -5.14 20.78
N THR A 198 18.96 -6.29 20.50
CA THR A 198 18.38 -7.44 19.80
C THR A 198 17.91 -8.53 20.76
N TYR A 199 17.87 -8.28 22.07
CA TYR A 199 17.47 -9.23 23.12
C TYR A 199 15.95 -9.22 23.29
N THR A 200 15.25 -9.73 22.27
CA THR A 200 13.78 -9.65 22.14
C THR A 200 13.06 -10.73 22.96
N ALA A 201 11.77 -10.52 23.24
CA ALA A 201 10.95 -11.44 24.05
C ALA A 201 10.96 -12.90 23.54
N THR A 202 10.99 -13.10 22.22
CA THR A 202 11.01 -14.43 21.57
C THR A 202 12.24 -15.27 21.88
N GLN A 203 13.33 -14.65 22.36
CA GLN A 203 14.54 -15.36 22.81
C GLN A 203 14.40 -15.91 24.23
N ALA A 204 13.25 -15.75 24.88
CA ALA A 204 12.98 -16.31 26.20
C ALA A 204 12.17 -17.61 26.14
N ASN A 205 11.86 -18.16 24.97
CA ASN A 205 11.14 -19.42 24.81
C ASN A 205 11.45 -20.14 23.48
N ASP A 206 12.66 -19.96 22.95
CA ASP A 206 13.16 -20.59 21.72
C ASP A 206 13.88 -21.94 21.99
N ASN A 207 13.98 -22.34 23.26
CA ASN A 207 14.76 -23.46 23.78
C ASN A 207 16.29 -23.30 23.56
N ASP A 208 16.79 -22.09 23.36
CA ASP A 208 18.21 -21.80 23.27
C ASP A 208 18.67 -20.97 24.47
N ILE A 209 19.21 -21.65 25.49
CA ILE A 209 19.78 -21.00 26.67
C ILE A 209 20.99 -20.08 26.37
N GLN A 210 21.46 -19.99 25.13
CA GLN A 210 22.49 -19.04 24.71
C GLN A 210 21.92 -17.67 24.30
N THR A 211 20.67 -17.60 23.87
CA THR A 211 19.93 -16.36 23.61
C THR A 211 19.19 -15.93 24.89
N TYR A 212 18.70 -14.68 24.94
CA TYR A 212 17.92 -14.20 26.09
C TYR A 212 17.15 -12.92 25.76
N TRP A 213 16.03 -12.74 26.45
CA TRP A 213 15.37 -11.44 26.54
C TRP A 213 16.02 -10.58 27.63
N GLU A 214 16.15 -9.28 27.37
CA GLU A 214 16.52 -8.25 28.35
C GLU A 214 15.58 -7.03 28.25
N GLY A 215 14.97 -6.63 29.36
CA GLY A 215 14.14 -5.43 29.44
C GLY A 215 14.95 -4.13 29.30
N GLY A 216 14.26 -2.99 29.09
CA GLY A 216 14.89 -1.66 29.03
C GLY A 216 15.23 -1.06 30.40
N SER A 217 14.40 -1.36 31.42
CA SER A 217 14.59 -0.94 32.81
C SER A 217 13.68 -1.75 33.73
N ASN A 218 14.00 -1.84 35.03
CA ASN A 218 13.09 -2.41 36.02
C ASN A 218 12.08 -1.34 36.54
N PRO A 219 10.79 -1.69 36.75
CA PRO A 219 10.21 -3.01 36.52
C PRO A 219 10.03 -3.31 35.03
N SER A 220 10.34 -4.54 34.64
CA SER A 220 10.13 -5.05 33.28
C SER A 220 9.22 -6.28 33.33
N THR A 221 8.23 -6.31 32.44
CA THR A 221 7.32 -7.47 32.30
C THR A 221 7.59 -8.29 31.04
N LEU A 222 7.37 -9.60 31.14
CA LEU A 222 7.43 -10.59 30.07
C LEU A 222 6.18 -11.47 30.14
N THR A 223 5.37 -11.48 29.09
CA THR A 223 4.03 -12.09 29.04
C THR A 223 3.98 -13.20 28.00
N LEU A 224 3.67 -14.41 28.44
CA LEU A 224 3.52 -15.62 27.64
C LEU A 224 2.03 -15.94 27.43
N ASP A 225 1.62 -16.25 26.21
CA ASP A 225 0.27 -16.70 25.85
C ASP A 225 0.28 -18.17 25.40
N LEU A 226 -0.37 -19.04 26.18
CA LEU A 226 -0.44 -20.47 25.89
C LEU A 226 -1.50 -20.80 24.82
N GLY A 227 -2.33 -19.83 24.43
CA GLY A 227 -3.46 -19.96 23.50
C GLY A 227 -4.77 -20.27 24.22
N THR A 228 -4.79 -21.33 25.02
CA THR A 228 -5.95 -21.79 25.80
C THR A 228 -5.57 -22.07 27.24
N ASN A 229 -6.55 -22.32 28.11
CA ASN A 229 -6.30 -22.72 29.48
C ASN A 229 -5.42 -23.97 29.56
N HIS A 230 -4.39 -23.89 30.40
CA HIS A 230 -3.58 -25.01 30.82
C HIS A 230 -3.57 -25.08 32.34
N ASP A 231 -3.67 -26.29 32.88
CA ASP A 231 -3.46 -26.58 34.28
C ASP A 231 -1.95 -26.73 34.51
N ILE A 232 -1.34 -25.72 35.13
CA ILE A 232 0.11 -25.67 35.36
C ILE A 232 0.46 -26.11 36.78
N ALA A 233 1.66 -26.66 36.95
CA ALA A 233 2.18 -27.08 38.25
C ALA A 233 3.46 -26.32 38.65
N SER A 234 4.20 -25.79 37.67
CA SER A 234 5.41 -25.01 37.92
C SER A 234 5.86 -24.25 36.67
N ILE A 235 6.72 -23.26 36.90
CA ILE A 235 7.51 -22.64 35.84
C ILE A 235 9.00 -22.81 36.17
N VAL A 236 9.84 -22.88 35.14
CA VAL A 236 11.30 -22.90 35.27
C VAL A 236 11.84 -21.71 34.51
N LEU A 237 12.60 -20.86 35.21
CA LEU A 237 13.23 -19.70 34.63
C LEU A 237 14.73 -19.95 34.53
N LYS A 238 15.32 -19.75 33.36
CA LYS A 238 16.75 -19.94 33.12
C LYS A 238 17.41 -18.64 32.70
N LEU A 239 18.70 -18.54 33.02
CA LEU A 239 19.63 -17.59 32.47
C LEU A 239 20.75 -18.34 31.74
N ASN A 240 21.51 -17.65 30.90
CA ASN A 240 22.62 -18.27 30.18
C ASN A 240 23.62 -18.90 31.18
N PRO A 241 23.99 -20.18 31.03
CA PRO A 241 24.80 -20.90 32.02
C PRO A 241 26.28 -20.50 32.01
N SER A 242 26.71 -19.62 31.09
CA SER A 242 28.09 -19.15 31.00
C SER A 242 28.56 -18.54 32.34
N PRO A 243 29.75 -18.91 32.84
CA PRO A 243 30.32 -18.30 34.04
C PRO A 243 30.44 -16.77 33.97
N ALA A 244 30.48 -16.19 32.76
CA ALA A 244 30.49 -14.75 32.54
C ALA A 244 29.24 -14.04 33.10
N TRP A 245 28.14 -14.75 33.30
CA TRP A 245 26.94 -14.20 33.90
C TRP A 245 27.03 -13.99 35.41
N SER A 246 28.00 -14.62 36.10
CA SER A 246 28.14 -14.59 37.57
C SER A 246 26.85 -14.97 38.33
N THR A 247 26.94 -15.15 39.65
CA THR A 247 25.73 -15.37 40.46
C THR A 247 24.94 -14.05 40.55
N ARG A 248 23.64 -14.09 40.32
CA ARG A 248 22.77 -12.91 40.42
C ARG A 248 21.41 -13.23 41.00
N THR A 249 20.78 -12.21 41.56
CA THR A 249 19.46 -12.31 42.18
C THR A 249 18.48 -11.43 41.43
N GLN A 250 17.32 -12.00 41.05
CA GLN A 250 16.20 -11.24 40.48
C GLN A 250 14.99 -11.29 41.41
N THR A 251 14.31 -10.16 41.61
CA THR A 251 13.02 -10.13 42.34
C THR A 251 11.90 -10.33 41.32
N ILE A 252 11.21 -11.46 41.41
CA ILE A 252 10.24 -11.89 40.40
C ILE A 252 8.88 -12.12 41.07
N GLN A 253 7.84 -11.58 40.46
CA GLN A 253 6.44 -11.89 40.72
C GLN A 253 5.87 -12.67 39.53
N VAL A 254 5.07 -13.70 39.80
CA VAL A 254 4.38 -14.47 38.76
C VAL A 254 2.89 -14.13 38.81
N LEU A 255 2.38 -13.62 37.70
CA LEU A 255 0.99 -13.27 37.51
C LEU A 255 0.38 -14.19 36.45
N GLY A 256 -0.94 -14.39 36.49
CA GLY A 256 -1.64 -15.10 35.43
C GLY A 256 -3.15 -14.86 35.45
N HIS A 257 -3.79 -15.23 34.34
CA HIS A 257 -5.24 -15.24 34.22
C HIS A 257 -5.68 -16.37 33.28
N ASP A 258 -6.93 -16.81 33.45
CA ASP A 258 -7.53 -17.84 32.61
C ASP A 258 -8.10 -17.25 31.31
N GLN A 259 -8.61 -18.12 30.43
CA GLN A 259 -9.20 -17.76 29.15
C GLN A 259 -10.55 -17.01 29.27
N SER A 260 -11.16 -16.97 30.47
CA SER A 260 -12.43 -16.29 30.73
C SER A 260 -12.25 -14.85 31.26
N THR A 261 -11.02 -14.47 31.58
CA THR A 261 -10.67 -13.18 32.16
C THR A 261 -9.55 -12.50 31.37
N THR A 262 -9.39 -11.20 31.54
CA THR A 262 -8.32 -10.41 30.89
C THR A 262 -7.37 -9.76 31.88
N ASN A 263 -7.71 -9.75 33.17
CA ASN A 263 -6.92 -9.10 34.21
C ASN A 263 -5.99 -10.10 34.89
N PHE A 264 -4.70 -9.77 34.94
CA PHE A 264 -3.70 -10.56 35.66
C PHE A 264 -3.96 -10.58 37.16
N SER A 265 -3.99 -11.77 37.74
CA SER A 265 -4.05 -12.02 39.18
C SER A 265 -2.71 -12.50 39.73
N ASN A 266 -2.46 -12.29 41.01
CA ASN A 266 -1.22 -12.71 41.65
C ASN A 266 -1.21 -14.22 41.92
N LEU A 267 -0.32 -14.96 41.25
CA LEU A 267 -0.13 -16.40 41.46
C LEU A 267 1.02 -16.69 42.43
N VAL A 268 2.14 -15.97 42.28
CA VAL A 268 3.27 -16.01 43.22
C VAL A 268 3.71 -14.58 43.51
N SER A 269 3.63 -14.19 44.78
CA SER A 269 4.03 -12.87 45.25
C SER A 269 5.52 -12.60 45.00
N ALA A 270 5.87 -11.33 44.80
CA ALA A 270 7.24 -10.91 44.51
C ALA A 270 8.24 -11.43 45.56
N GLN A 271 9.26 -12.15 45.11
CA GLN A 271 10.35 -12.63 45.96
C GLN A 271 11.67 -12.74 45.18
N SER A 272 12.78 -12.78 45.91
CA SER A 272 14.12 -12.84 45.35
C SER A 272 14.53 -14.27 45.01
N TYR A 273 14.88 -14.50 43.75
CA TYR A 273 15.41 -15.76 43.24
C TYR A 273 16.87 -15.63 42.84
N THR A 274 17.72 -16.54 43.31
CA THR A 274 19.14 -16.54 43.00
C THR A 274 19.46 -17.51 41.87
N PHE A 275 20.01 -16.99 40.80
CA PHE A 275 20.49 -17.72 39.64
C PHE A 275 22.01 -17.88 39.77
N ASN A 276 22.48 -19.12 39.85
CA ASN A 276 23.90 -19.44 40.02
C ASN A 276 24.39 -20.31 38.86
N PRO A 277 25.36 -19.85 38.04
CA PRO A 277 25.96 -20.65 36.98
C PRO A 277 26.51 -22.01 37.45
N ALA A 278 27.00 -22.11 38.69
CA ALA A 278 27.51 -23.35 39.25
C ALA A 278 26.42 -24.43 39.46
N SER A 279 25.15 -24.04 39.53
CA SER A 279 23.99 -24.92 39.65
C SER A 279 23.11 -24.91 38.40
N GLY A 280 23.66 -24.55 37.24
CA GLY A 280 22.95 -24.55 35.95
C GLY A 280 22.19 -23.26 35.62
N ASN A 281 22.32 -22.22 36.45
CA ASN A 281 21.73 -20.88 36.25
C ASN A 281 20.21 -20.86 36.01
N PHE A 282 19.46 -21.68 36.73
CA PHE A 282 18.00 -21.73 36.67
C PHE A 282 17.36 -21.73 38.05
N VAL A 283 16.07 -21.40 38.10
CA VAL A 283 15.22 -21.55 39.28
C VAL A 283 13.89 -22.19 38.87
N THR A 284 13.38 -23.07 39.73
CA THR A 284 12.04 -23.66 39.58
C THR A 284 11.10 -22.97 40.57
N ILE A 285 9.99 -22.45 40.06
CA ILE A 285 8.95 -21.80 40.87
C ILE A 285 7.70 -22.68 40.82
N PRO A 286 7.33 -23.35 41.92
CA PRO A 286 6.07 -24.05 42.02
C PRO A 286 4.90 -23.06 41.90
N VAL A 287 3.98 -23.33 41.00
CA VAL A 287 2.78 -22.52 40.78
C VAL A 287 1.67 -23.40 40.24
N THR A 288 0.58 -23.53 41.00
CA THR A 288 -0.59 -24.32 40.58
C THR A 288 -1.72 -23.38 40.22
N ALA A 289 -2.09 -23.35 38.94
CA ALA A 289 -3.17 -22.51 38.42
C ALA A 289 -3.69 -23.03 37.09
N THR A 290 -4.93 -22.68 36.73
CA THR A 290 -5.42 -22.79 35.37
C THR A 290 -5.23 -21.44 34.69
N VAL A 291 -4.40 -21.37 33.65
CA VAL A 291 -4.03 -20.11 33.00
C VAL A 291 -4.01 -20.23 31.49
N LYS A 292 -4.45 -19.16 30.82
CA LYS A 292 -4.18 -18.93 29.40
C LYS A 292 -2.90 -18.11 29.24
N ARG A 293 -2.71 -17.10 30.10
CA ARG A 293 -1.55 -16.20 30.06
C ARG A 293 -0.82 -16.15 31.38
N LEU A 294 0.49 -16.10 31.30
CA LEU A 294 1.41 -15.89 32.41
C LEU A 294 2.21 -14.62 32.18
N GLN A 295 2.47 -13.85 33.23
CA GLN A 295 3.34 -12.68 33.17
C GLN A 295 4.35 -12.71 34.31
N LEU A 296 5.63 -12.58 33.96
CA LEU A 296 6.67 -12.25 34.93
C LEU A 296 6.70 -10.74 35.09
N ASN A 297 6.69 -10.27 36.33
CA ASN A 297 6.99 -8.89 36.68
C ASN A 297 8.30 -8.88 37.48
N ILE A 298 9.37 -8.39 36.86
CA ILE A 298 10.72 -8.39 37.43
C ILE A 298 11.05 -6.97 37.87
N THR A 299 11.29 -6.78 39.17
CA THR A 299 11.45 -5.44 39.78
C THR A 299 12.90 -5.12 40.15
N SER A 300 13.80 -6.10 40.15
CA SER A 300 15.24 -5.88 40.39
C SER A 300 16.08 -7.01 39.81
N ASN A 301 17.31 -6.70 39.40
CA ASN A 301 18.33 -7.67 38.97
C ASN A 301 19.71 -7.17 39.44
N THR A 302 20.49 -8.00 40.14
CA THR A 302 21.81 -7.60 40.68
C THR A 302 22.95 -7.65 39.65
N GLY A 303 22.71 -8.18 38.45
CA GLY A 303 23.73 -8.37 37.41
C GLY A 303 23.51 -7.60 36.09
N ALA A 304 22.39 -6.86 35.97
CA ALA A 304 22.03 -6.08 34.78
C ALA A 304 21.01 -4.99 35.17
N PRO A 305 20.83 -3.92 34.36
CA PRO A 305 19.92 -2.82 34.70
C PRO A 305 18.42 -3.19 34.67
N ALA A 306 18.05 -4.29 34.01
CA ALA A 306 16.68 -4.75 33.83
C ALA A 306 16.54 -6.27 34.05
N GLY A 307 15.30 -6.77 33.99
CA GLY A 307 15.02 -8.20 34.01
C GLY A 307 15.61 -8.92 32.80
N GLN A 308 16.13 -10.12 33.01
CA GLN A 308 16.67 -10.98 31.95
C GLN A 308 16.14 -12.40 32.11
N ILE A 309 15.79 -13.05 31.00
CA ILE A 309 15.34 -14.44 30.95
C ILE A 309 15.84 -15.08 29.66
N ALA A 310 16.61 -16.17 29.77
CA ALA A 310 17.02 -17.00 28.64
C ALA A 310 15.95 -18.02 28.29
N GLU A 311 15.31 -18.64 29.29
CA GLU A 311 14.16 -19.51 29.06
C GLU A 311 13.08 -19.29 30.13
N PHE A 312 11.84 -19.12 29.68
CA PHE A 312 10.62 -19.10 30.45
C PHE A 312 9.84 -20.38 30.14
N GLU A 313 10.18 -21.45 30.85
CA GLU A 313 9.55 -22.75 30.68
C GLU A 313 8.33 -22.88 31.59
N VAL A 314 7.27 -23.52 31.09
CA VAL A 314 6.04 -23.79 31.84
C VAL A 314 5.75 -25.28 31.77
N TYR A 315 5.41 -25.88 32.90
CA TYR A 315 5.11 -27.31 33.00
C TYR A 315 3.68 -27.49 33.50
N GLY A 316 2.85 -28.11 32.66
CA GLY A 316 1.43 -28.33 32.87
C GLY A 316 0.81 -29.20 31.77
N THR A 317 -0.51 -29.37 31.82
CA THR A 317 -1.31 -30.05 30.79
C THR A 317 -2.38 -29.12 30.25
N ALA A 318 -2.82 -29.31 29.01
CA ALA A 318 -3.96 -28.58 28.46
C ALA A 318 -5.20 -28.82 29.34
N ALA A 319 -5.97 -27.77 29.61
CA ALA A 319 -7.25 -27.90 30.29
C ALA A 319 -8.31 -28.44 29.31
N GLN A 320 -9.40 -28.96 29.85
CA GLN A 320 -10.51 -29.48 29.06
C GLN A 320 -11.17 -28.36 28.24
N ASN A 321 -11.19 -28.50 26.91
CA ASN A 321 -11.93 -27.64 25.98
C ASN A 321 -12.52 -28.53 24.85
N PRO A 322 -13.56 -28.07 24.12
CA PRO A 322 -13.99 -28.69 22.88
C PRO A 322 -12.88 -28.62 21.81
N ASP A 323 -12.98 -29.41 20.75
CA ASP A 323 -12.08 -29.36 19.58
C ASP A 323 -12.90 -29.84 18.38
N LEU A 324 -13.39 -28.91 17.58
CA LEU A 324 -14.16 -29.15 16.38
C LEU A 324 -13.21 -29.47 15.22
N THR A 325 -13.67 -30.32 14.32
CA THR A 325 -12.94 -30.62 13.10
C THR A 325 -13.91 -31.11 12.04
N ILE A 326 -13.53 -30.98 10.77
CA ILE A 326 -14.31 -31.49 9.64
C ILE A 326 -13.64 -32.77 9.14
N THR A 327 -14.33 -33.89 9.23
CA THR A 327 -13.76 -35.21 8.89
C THR A 327 -14.07 -35.67 7.47
N ASP A 328 -15.10 -35.11 6.84
CA ASP A 328 -15.49 -35.47 5.47
C ASP A 328 -16.32 -34.36 4.80
N MET A 329 -16.31 -34.32 3.48
CA MET A 329 -17.20 -33.48 2.67
C MET A 329 -17.72 -34.24 1.45
N SER A 330 -18.96 -33.98 1.06
CA SER A 330 -19.57 -34.54 -0.15
C SER A 330 -20.61 -33.59 -0.74
N TRP A 331 -21.14 -33.93 -1.91
CA TRP A 331 -22.20 -33.17 -2.55
C TRP A 331 -23.22 -34.08 -3.25
N THR A 332 -24.39 -33.54 -3.58
CA THR A 332 -25.44 -34.23 -4.34
C THR A 332 -26.09 -33.24 -5.31
N PRO A 333 -26.37 -33.62 -6.57
CA PRO A 333 -26.03 -34.88 -7.26
C PRO A 333 -24.53 -35.15 -7.38
N SER A 334 -24.10 -36.40 -7.59
CA SER A 334 -22.65 -36.74 -7.71
C SER A 334 -22.00 -36.22 -9.00
N SER A 335 -22.80 -36.05 -10.05
CA SER A 335 -22.39 -35.56 -11.37
C SER A 335 -23.38 -34.49 -11.85
N PRO A 336 -23.43 -33.32 -11.17
CA PRO A 336 -24.43 -32.31 -11.48
C PRO A 336 -24.16 -31.67 -12.84
N ILE A 337 -25.21 -31.18 -13.48
CA ILE A 337 -25.15 -30.28 -14.63
C ILE A 337 -25.70 -28.89 -14.26
N GLU A 338 -25.56 -27.92 -15.15
CA GLU A 338 -25.88 -26.49 -14.89
C GLU A 338 -27.29 -26.19 -14.38
N ASN A 339 -28.26 -27.10 -14.51
CA ASN A 339 -29.63 -26.92 -14.04
C ASN A 339 -29.98 -27.77 -12.79
N ASP A 340 -29.01 -28.51 -12.23
CA ASP A 340 -29.22 -29.27 -11.01
C ASP A 340 -29.00 -28.38 -9.78
N ASP A 341 -29.92 -28.45 -8.81
CA ASP A 341 -29.70 -27.87 -7.48
C ASP A 341 -28.66 -28.70 -6.72
N ILE A 342 -27.58 -28.06 -6.28
CA ILE A 342 -26.47 -28.70 -5.61
C ILE A 342 -26.57 -28.52 -4.10
N THR A 343 -26.47 -29.62 -3.37
CA THR A 343 -26.32 -29.62 -1.90
C THR A 343 -24.90 -30.00 -1.52
N LEU A 344 -24.20 -29.14 -0.79
CA LEU A 344 -22.94 -29.46 -0.13
C LEU A 344 -23.21 -30.07 1.26
N ARG A 345 -22.36 -31.00 1.68
CA ARG A 345 -22.41 -31.66 2.99
C ARG A 345 -21.02 -31.70 3.60
N ALA A 346 -20.94 -31.49 4.90
CA ALA A 346 -19.71 -31.69 5.67
C ALA A 346 -20.02 -32.42 6.97
N MET A 347 -19.11 -33.28 7.41
CA MET A 347 -19.21 -33.96 8.69
C MET A 347 -18.35 -33.22 9.71
N VAL A 348 -19.00 -32.52 10.65
CA VAL A 348 -18.33 -31.84 11.77
C VAL A 348 -18.27 -32.81 12.94
N LYS A 349 -17.12 -32.90 13.60
CA LYS A 349 -16.88 -33.74 14.76
C LYS A 349 -16.26 -32.91 15.88
N ASN A 350 -16.71 -33.11 17.11
CA ASN A 350 -16.00 -32.65 18.30
C ASN A 350 -15.07 -33.77 18.77
N ILE A 351 -13.76 -33.63 18.62
CA ILE A 351 -12.73 -34.55 19.11
C ILE A 351 -12.17 -34.15 20.48
N GLY A 352 -12.61 -33.02 21.04
CA GLY A 352 -12.16 -32.50 22.35
C GLY A 352 -12.84 -33.18 23.53
N ASP A 353 -12.48 -32.71 24.73
CA ASP A 353 -12.81 -33.38 26.00
C ASP A 353 -14.18 -32.98 26.57
N VAL A 354 -14.76 -31.87 26.11
CA VAL A 354 -16.05 -31.33 26.59
C VAL A 354 -16.96 -30.89 25.44
N GLU A 355 -18.24 -30.66 25.72
CA GLU A 355 -19.24 -30.25 24.73
C GLU A 355 -18.91 -28.89 24.08
N ALA A 356 -18.93 -28.83 22.76
CA ALA A 356 -18.85 -27.59 21.99
C ALA A 356 -20.21 -26.88 22.00
N GLY A 357 -20.22 -25.57 22.21
CA GLY A 357 -21.41 -24.73 22.03
C GLY A 357 -21.91 -24.73 20.58
N ALA A 358 -23.06 -24.10 20.35
CA ALA A 358 -23.53 -23.88 18.98
C ALA A 358 -22.60 -22.91 18.25
N THR A 359 -22.27 -23.20 16.99
CA THR A 359 -21.42 -22.35 16.13
C THR A 359 -21.91 -22.43 14.67
N THR A 360 -21.10 -21.99 13.71
CA THR A 360 -21.40 -21.92 12.28
C THR A 360 -20.38 -22.70 11.47
N LEU A 361 -20.82 -23.33 10.39
CA LEU A 361 -19.98 -23.93 9.36
C LEU A 361 -20.11 -23.11 8.06
N ASN A 362 -18.99 -22.61 7.55
CA ASN A 362 -18.90 -21.88 6.29
C ASN A 362 -18.44 -22.83 5.18
N TYR A 363 -19.14 -22.83 4.05
CA TYR A 363 -18.75 -23.57 2.84
C TYR A 363 -18.17 -22.64 1.80
N TYR A 364 -17.23 -23.15 1.03
CA TYR A 364 -16.52 -22.43 -0.02
C TYR A 364 -16.53 -23.23 -1.32
N LEU A 365 -16.75 -22.53 -2.43
CA LEU A 365 -16.50 -23.03 -3.77
C LEU A 365 -15.38 -22.15 -4.35
N ASN A 366 -14.22 -22.74 -4.63
CA ASN A 366 -12.98 -22.00 -4.81
C ASN A 366 -12.63 -21.20 -3.55
N ALA A 367 -12.31 -19.92 -3.69
CA ALA A 367 -12.06 -19.03 -2.56
C ALA A 367 -13.33 -18.30 -2.10
N ASP A 368 -14.46 -18.44 -2.82
CA ASP A 368 -15.68 -17.69 -2.55
C ASP A 368 -16.56 -18.41 -1.53
N LYS A 369 -17.01 -17.68 -0.51
CA LYS A 369 -17.95 -18.20 0.50
C LYS A 369 -19.29 -18.51 -0.17
N ALA A 370 -19.59 -19.80 -0.31
CA ALA A 370 -20.83 -20.30 -0.91
C ALA A 370 -22.04 -20.15 0.01
N GLY A 371 -21.81 -20.10 1.33
CA GLY A 371 -22.82 -19.86 2.36
C GLY A 371 -22.43 -20.46 3.70
N SER A 372 -23.35 -20.37 4.66
CA SER A 372 -23.15 -20.79 6.04
C SER A 372 -24.32 -21.61 6.54
N SER A 373 -24.05 -22.60 7.39
CA SER A 373 -25.08 -23.41 8.06
C SER A 373 -24.78 -23.53 9.55
N PRO A 374 -25.81 -23.50 10.42
CA PRO A 374 -25.60 -23.61 11.85
C PRO A 374 -25.14 -25.02 12.25
N VAL A 375 -24.26 -25.08 13.24
CA VAL A 375 -23.83 -26.30 13.95
C VAL A 375 -24.43 -26.23 15.35
N ALA A 376 -25.33 -27.16 15.68
CA ALA A 376 -25.89 -27.25 17.03
C ALA A 376 -24.81 -27.70 18.05
N PRO A 377 -25.03 -27.51 19.37
CA PRO A 377 -24.08 -27.98 20.38
C PRO A 377 -23.73 -29.45 20.18
N LEU A 378 -22.43 -29.76 20.31
CA LEU A 378 -21.89 -31.06 19.92
C LEU A 378 -21.08 -31.65 21.07
N ALA A 379 -21.62 -32.70 21.70
CA ALA A 379 -20.97 -33.40 22.80
C ALA A 379 -19.58 -33.95 22.40
N ALA A 380 -18.69 -34.10 23.40
CA ALA A 380 -17.37 -34.70 23.21
C ALA A 380 -17.45 -36.05 22.48
N GLY A 381 -16.68 -36.21 21.41
CA GLY A 381 -16.64 -37.39 20.55
C GLY A 381 -17.77 -37.52 19.52
N ALA A 382 -18.81 -36.67 19.57
CA ALA A 382 -19.95 -36.74 18.67
C ALA A 382 -19.64 -36.13 17.29
N SER A 383 -20.39 -36.56 16.27
CA SER A 383 -20.33 -35.99 14.91
C SER A 383 -21.73 -35.63 14.42
N THR A 384 -21.82 -34.60 13.59
CA THR A 384 -23.05 -34.19 12.92
C THR A 384 -22.79 -33.90 11.45
N THR A 385 -23.76 -34.17 10.59
CA THR A 385 -23.71 -33.78 9.17
C THR A 385 -24.42 -32.44 9.01
N VAL A 386 -23.67 -31.45 8.58
CA VAL A 386 -24.17 -30.12 8.23
C VAL A 386 -24.33 -30.07 6.72
N THR A 387 -25.35 -29.36 6.24
CA THR A 387 -25.65 -29.27 4.80
C THR A 387 -25.91 -27.84 4.38
N LEU A 388 -25.56 -27.49 3.15
CA LEU A 388 -25.88 -26.22 2.53
C LEU A 388 -26.41 -26.43 1.10
N GLN A 389 -27.58 -25.88 0.79
CA GLN A 389 -28.06 -25.78 -0.60
C GLN A 389 -27.38 -24.58 -1.26
N VAL A 390 -26.58 -24.83 -2.30
CA VAL A 390 -25.87 -23.77 -3.04
C VAL A 390 -26.54 -23.45 -4.38
N GLY A 391 -27.69 -24.09 -4.66
CA GLY A 391 -28.46 -23.92 -5.89
C GLY A 391 -27.74 -24.44 -7.12
N THR A 392 -28.10 -23.92 -8.29
CA THR A 392 -27.42 -24.20 -9.55
C THR A 392 -26.10 -23.46 -9.65
N LYS A 393 -25.16 -24.00 -10.43
CA LYS A 393 -23.84 -23.41 -10.68
C LYS A 393 -23.46 -23.61 -12.15
N ALA A 394 -22.66 -22.70 -12.70
CA ALA A 394 -22.20 -22.78 -14.09
C ALA A 394 -21.33 -24.03 -14.32
N ALA A 395 -21.25 -24.51 -15.56
CA ALA A 395 -20.39 -25.66 -15.89
C ALA A 395 -18.94 -25.32 -15.59
N GLY A 396 -18.23 -26.24 -14.96
CA GLY A 396 -16.86 -25.99 -14.52
C GLY A 396 -16.41 -26.94 -13.43
N SER A 397 -15.18 -26.72 -12.99
CA SER A 397 -14.55 -27.45 -11.89
C SER A 397 -14.37 -26.50 -10.72
N TYR A 398 -14.95 -26.81 -9.57
CA TYR A 398 -14.91 -25.99 -8.37
C TYR A 398 -14.16 -26.75 -7.28
N SER A 399 -13.12 -26.16 -6.71
CA SER A 399 -12.59 -26.69 -5.45
C SER A 399 -13.62 -26.50 -4.35
N VAL A 400 -13.73 -27.44 -3.42
CA VAL A 400 -14.74 -27.43 -2.36
C VAL A 400 -14.01 -27.49 -1.02
N SER A 401 -14.30 -26.52 -0.15
CA SER A 401 -13.78 -26.51 1.21
C SER A 401 -14.84 -26.02 2.19
N ALA A 402 -14.63 -26.29 3.47
CA ALA A 402 -15.46 -25.78 4.55
C ALA A 402 -14.61 -25.48 5.79
N LYS A 403 -15.13 -24.59 6.63
CA LYS A 403 -14.52 -24.18 7.90
C LYS A 403 -15.58 -24.09 8.98
N VAL A 404 -15.41 -24.83 10.07
CA VAL A 404 -16.28 -24.74 11.25
C VAL A 404 -15.71 -23.72 12.21
N ASP A 405 -16.57 -22.97 12.90
CA ASP A 405 -16.17 -21.94 13.86
C ASP A 405 -15.14 -20.95 13.32
N GLU A 406 -15.28 -20.52 12.06
CA GLU A 406 -14.29 -19.65 11.41
C GLU A 406 -14.12 -18.29 12.10
N ASP A 407 -15.14 -17.84 12.83
CA ASP A 407 -15.11 -16.60 13.62
C ASP A 407 -14.50 -16.82 15.03
N ASN A 408 -14.07 -18.05 15.35
CA ASN A 408 -13.50 -18.51 16.62
C ASN A 408 -14.40 -18.14 17.83
N GLU A 409 -15.70 -18.44 17.74
CA GLU A 409 -16.67 -18.18 18.81
C GLU A 409 -16.58 -19.23 19.92
N ILE A 410 -16.13 -20.44 19.59
CA ILE A 410 -15.86 -21.52 20.53
C ILE A 410 -14.38 -21.50 20.89
N MET A 411 -14.07 -21.58 22.18
CA MET A 411 -12.68 -21.72 22.62
C MET A 411 -12.30 -23.19 22.53
N GLU A 412 -11.42 -23.54 21.59
CA GLU A 412 -11.09 -24.92 21.27
C GLU A 412 -9.69 -25.34 21.75
N GLN A 413 -9.39 -26.65 21.75
CA GLN A 413 -8.02 -27.13 22.01
C GLN A 413 -7.08 -26.84 20.83
N ASN A 414 -7.61 -26.78 19.61
CA ASN A 414 -6.85 -26.57 18.39
C ASN A 414 -7.72 -25.92 17.30
N ASP A 415 -7.49 -24.65 16.98
CA ASP A 415 -8.24 -23.98 15.90
C ASP A 415 -7.70 -24.32 14.49
N GLU A 416 -6.55 -24.98 14.38
CA GLU A 416 -5.88 -25.21 13.08
C GLU A 416 -6.53 -26.35 12.27
N ASN A 417 -7.31 -27.22 12.91
CA ASN A 417 -7.98 -28.37 12.29
C ASN A 417 -9.46 -28.10 11.94
N ASN A 418 -9.92 -26.85 12.07
CA ASN A 418 -11.28 -26.41 11.77
C ASN A 418 -11.58 -26.27 10.28
N SER A 419 -10.58 -26.45 9.42
CA SER A 419 -10.72 -26.35 7.97
C SER A 419 -10.56 -27.71 7.27
N TYR A 420 -11.34 -27.92 6.20
CA TYR A 420 -11.19 -29.09 5.33
C TYR A 420 -11.34 -28.69 3.87
N SER A 421 -10.46 -29.22 3.02
CA SER A 421 -10.53 -29.07 1.56
C SER A 421 -10.65 -30.44 0.92
N HIS A 422 -11.69 -30.62 0.11
CA HIS A 422 -11.94 -31.87 -0.57
C HIS A 422 -10.92 -32.10 -1.68
N ALA A 423 -10.33 -33.31 -1.73
CA ALA A 423 -9.24 -33.62 -2.65
C ALA A 423 -9.64 -33.62 -4.14
N SER A 424 -10.91 -33.88 -4.44
CA SER A 424 -11.47 -33.79 -5.79
C SER A 424 -12.35 -32.56 -5.93
N PRO A 425 -12.30 -31.85 -7.07
CA PRO A 425 -13.22 -30.75 -7.30
C PRO A 425 -14.64 -31.26 -7.57
N LEU A 426 -15.62 -30.42 -7.27
CA LEU A 426 -16.98 -30.53 -7.76
C LEU A 426 -16.98 -30.18 -9.25
N VAL A 427 -17.22 -31.18 -10.11
CA VAL A 427 -17.29 -31.00 -11.57
C VAL A 427 -18.74 -30.92 -12.00
N ILE A 428 -19.09 -29.81 -12.65
CA ILE A 428 -20.43 -29.52 -13.15
C ILE A 428 -20.41 -29.59 -14.67
N GLY A 429 -21.22 -30.48 -15.23
CA GLY A 429 -21.33 -30.65 -16.68
C GLY A 429 -22.17 -29.55 -17.35
N ALA A 430 -21.85 -29.22 -18.59
CA ALA A 430 -22.65 -28.30 -19.40
C ALA A 430 -23.99 -28.94 -19.79
N VAL A 431 -25.07 -28.16 -19.71
CA VAL A 431 -26.36 -28.56 -20.28
C VAL A 431 -26.27 -28.60 -21.80
N GLU A 432 -26.99 -29.52 -22.45
CA GLU A 432 -27.04 -29.57 -23.92
C GLU A 432 -27.86 -28.39 -24.45
N SER A 433 -27.21 -27.44 -25.14
CA SER A 433 -27.84 -26.18 -25.59
C SER A 433 -27.05 -25.52 -26.71
N SER A 434 -27.73 -24.78 -27.59
CA SER A 434 -27.09 -23.68 -28.33
C SER A 434 -26.83 -22.50 -27.38
N ASP A 435 -25.90 -21.61 -27.73
CA ASP A 435 -25.54 -20.43 -26.93
C ASP A 435 -25.06 -19.33 -27.90
N LEU A 436 -25.91 -18.36 -28.19
CA LEU A 436 -25.72 -17.37 -29.25
C LEU A 436 -25.19 -16.04 -28.73
N VAL A 437 -23.94 -15.73 -29.07
CA VAL A 437 -23.31 -14.44 -28.74
C VAL A 437 -23.06 -13.63 -30.01
N GLY A 438 -23.50 -12.37 -30.02
CA GLY A 438 -23.22 -11.42 -31.10
C GLY A 438 -22.16 -10.41 -30.71
N THR A 439 -21.03 -10.34 -31.43
CA THR A 439 -20.02 -9.29 -31.26
C THR A 439 -20.11 -8.28 -32.40
N VAL A 440 -20.34 -7.00 -32.09
CA VAL A 440 -20.49 -5.95 -33.11
C VAL A 440 -19.13 -5.36 -33.53
N GLN A 441 -19.04 -5.02 -34.81
CA GLN A 441 -17.99 -4.23 -35.44
C GLN A 441 -18.65 -3.15 -36.30
N TRP A 442 -17.92 -2.09 -36.61
CA TRP A 442 -18.41 -0.99 -37.44
C TRP A 442 -17.36 -0.49 -38.42
N THR A 443 -17.84 0.08 -39.52
CA THR A 443 -17.02 0.72 -40.56
C THR A 443 -17.53 2.14 -40.81
N PRO A 444 -16.64 3.15 -40.82
CA PRO A 444 -15.19 3.07 -40.58
C PRO A 444 -14.85 2.77 -39.10
N ALA A 445 -13.70 2.13 -38.84
CA ALA A 445 -13.30 1.69 -37.49
C ALA A 445 -13.12 2.86 -36.50
N THR A 446 -12.66 4.01 -37.00
CA THR A 446 -12.54 5.28 -36.27
C THR A 446 -13.44 6.32 -36.96
N PRO A 447 -14.74 6.34 -36.68
CA PRO A 447 -15.64 7.28 -37.32
C PRO A 447 -15.39 8.70 -36.83
N VAL A 448 -15.40 9.64 -37.76
CA VAL A 448 -15.44 11.08 -37.47
C VAL A 448 -16.86 11.60 -37.68
N ALA A 449 -17.21 12.71 -37.03
CA ALA A 449 -18.52 13.33 -37.23
C ALA A 449 -18.85 13.53 -38.73
N GLY A 450 -20.08 13.22 -39.09
CA GLY A 450 -20.59 13.22 -40.46
C GLY A 450 -20.40 11.92 -41.24
N ASN A 451 -19.59 10.97 -40.76
CA ASN A 451 -19.45 9.67 -41.42
C ASN A 451 -20.75 8.85 -41.39
N ALA A 452 -21.03 8.10 -42.45
CA ALA A 452 -22.01 7.03 -42.40
C ALA A 452 -21.37 5.77 -41.82
N VAL A 453 -21.86 5.31 -40.67
CA VAL A 453 -21.36 4.16 -39.93
C VAL A 453 -22.25 2.95 -40.22
N ALA A 454 -21.65 1.89 -40.76
CA ALA A 454 -22.30 0.60 -40.99
C ALA A 454 -21.88 -0.40 -39.91
N PHE A 455 -22.77 -1.33 -39.54
CA PHE A 455 -22.53 -2.32 -38.49
C PHE A 455 -22.53 -3.75 -39.05
N THR A 456 -21.63 -4.57 -38.52
CA THR A 456 -21.54 -6.01 -38.77
C THR A 456 -21.51 -6.73 -37.43
N VAL A 457 -22.37 -7.72 -37.24
CA VAL A 457 -22.38 -8.55 -36.03
C VAL A 457 -21.80 -9.91 -36.37
N ASN A 458 -20.70 -10.28 -35.72
CA ASN A 458 -20.20 -11.65 -35.75
C ASN A 458 -21.01 -12.48 -34.76
N LEU A 459 -21.94 -13.28 -35.28
CA LEU A 459 -22.78 -14.20 -34.50
C LEU A 459 -22.02 -15.51 -34.28
N LYS A 460 -21.78 -15.90 -33.03
CA LYS A 460 -21.12 -17.14 -32.65
C LYS A 460 -22.09 -18.03 -31.88
N ASN A 461 -22.14 -19.32 -32.24
CA ASN A 461 -22.72 -20.33 -31.37
C ASN A 461 -21.59 -20.95 -30.53
N GLN A 462 -21.51 -20.59 -29.25
CA GLN A 462 -20.51 -21.13 -28.32
C GLN A 462 -21.03 -22.34 -27.52
N GLY A 463 -22.26 -22.78 -27.78
CA GLY A 463 -22.89 -23.92 -27.14
C GLY A 463 -22.33 -25.24 -27.65
N ASN A 464 -22.78 -26.33 -27.05
CA ASN A 464 -22.42 -27.70 -27.44
C ASN A 464 -23.45 -28.35 -28.39
N LYS A 465 -24.51 -27.62 -28.76
CA LYS A 465 -25.54 -28.03 -29.72
C LYS A 465 -25.68 -27.00 -30.84
N ALA A 466 -25.99 -27.46 -32.06
CA ALA A 466 -26.31 -26.58 -33.17
C ALA A 466 -27.60 -25.79 -32.88
N THR A 467 -27.70 -24.57 -33.40
CA THR A 467 -28.95 -23.80 -33.32
C THR A 467 -30.05 -24.47 -34.13
N ALA A 468 -31.32 -24.15 -33.85
CA ALA A 468 -32.41 -24.62 -34.68
C ALA A 468 -32.29 -24.04 -36.10
N SER A 469 -32.75 -24.80 -37.10
CA SER A 469 -32.89 -24.28 -38.46
C SER A 469 -33.99 -23.21 -38.48
N GLY A 470 -33.67 -22.00 -38.93
CA GLY A 470 -34.63 -20.88 -38.96
C GLY A 470 -33.94 -19.53 -38.91
N SER A 471 -34.73 -18.47 -38.73
CA SER A 471 -34.23 -17.10 -38.62
C SER A 471 -33.90 -16.73 -37.19
N HIS A 472 -32.71 -16.19 -36.97
CA HIS A 472 -32.20 -15.70 -35.68
C HIS A 472 -32.08 -14.18 -35.78
N ALA A 473 -33.06 -13.45 -35.23
CA ALA A 473 -33.10 -12.00 -35.33
C ALA A 473 -31.98 -11.34 -34.51
N ILE A 474 -31.40 -10.27 -35.05
CA ILE A 474 -30.31 -9.51 -34.43
C ILE A 474 -30.70 -8.03 -34.46
N SER A 475 -30.55 -7.34 -33.33
CA SER A 475 -30.71 -5.88 -33.26
C SER A 475 -29.44 -5.21 -32.74
N VAL A 476 -29.14 -4.05 -33.28
CA VAL A 476 -28.03 -3.17 -32.86
C VAL A 476 -28.64 -1.83 -32.48
N ALA A 477 -28.65 -1.54 -31.18
CA ALA A 477 -29.16 -0.31 -30.60
C ALA A 477 -28.00 0.61 -30.20
N LEU A 478 -27.92 1.78 -30.84
CA LEU A 478 -26.97 2.82 -30.50
C LEU A 478 -27.54 3.70 -29.40
N LYS A 479 -26.84 3.81 -28.26
CA LYS A 479 -27.26 4.62 -27.12
C LYS A 479 -26.29 5.78 -26.87
N ASN A 480 -26.84 6.94 -26.54
CA ASN A 480 -26.05 8.09 -26.11
C ASN A 480 -25.54 7.92 -24.65
N PRO A 481 -24.68 8.82 -24.14
CA PRO A 481 -24.18 8.73 -22.76
C PRO A 481 -25.26 8.77 -21.68
N ALA A 482 -26.43 9.36 -21.97
CA ALA A 482 -27.58 9.37 -21.08
C ALA A 482 -28.36 8.03 -21.09
N GLY A 483 -27.90 7.01 -21.84
CA GLY A 483 -28.53 5.70 -21.96
C GLY A 483 -29.72 5.64 -22.90
N SER A 484 -30.08 6.76 -23.55
CA SER A 484 -31.20 6.82 -24.49
C SER A 484 -30.81 6.24 -25.84
N THR A 485 -31.65 5.36 -26.38
CA THR A 485 -31.47 4.81 -27.74
C THR A 485 -31.68 5.91 -28.78
N ILE A 486 -30.65 6.15 -29.59
CA ILE A 486 -30.65 7.10 -30.70
C ILE A 486 -31.13 6.44 -31.99
N GLN A 487 -30.74 5.19 -32.23
CA GLN A 487 -31.13 4.43 -33.41
C GLN A 487 -31.07 2.94 -33.11
N THR A 488 -32.00 2.17 -33.69
CA THR A 488 -31.96 0.70 -33.71
C THR A 488 -31.92 0.23 -35.16
N LEU A 489 -30.96 -0.63 -35.47
CA LEU A 489 -30.84 -1.32 -36.75
C LEU A 489 -31.08 -2.82 -36.53
N THR A 490 -31.70 -3.50 -37.49
CA THR A 490 -32.09 -4.91 -37.34
C THR A 490 -31.64 -5.73 -38.55
N GLY A 491 -31.13 -6.94 -38.28
CA GLY A 491 -30.80 -7.96 -39.28
C GLY A 491 -31.18 -9.34 -38.78
N SER A 492 -30.80 -10.39 -39.51
CA SER A 492 -31.01 -11.77 -39.09
C SER A 492 -29.95 -12.69 -39.69
N TYR A 493 -29.70 -13.82 -39.01
CA TYR A 493 -29.03 -14.97 -39.58
C TYR A 493 -30.07 -16.05 -39.89
N ASP A 494 -30.08 -16.59 -41.11
CA ASP A 494 -31.01 -17.66 -41.50
C ASP A 494 -30.27 -18.99 -41.67
N GLY A 495 -30.73 -20.02 -40.97
CA GLY A 495 -30.19 -21.39 -41.02
C GLY A 495 -29.82 -21.93 -39.65
N ALA A 496 -29.09 -23.06 -39.64
CA ALA A 496 -28.55 -23.67 -38.44
C ALA A 496 -27.05 -23.37 -38.33
N LEU A 497 -26.61 -22.83 -37.19
CA LEU A 497 -25.21 -22.55 -36.88
C LEU A 497 -24.67 -23.67 -35.99
N ALA A 498 -23.70 -24.43 -36.50
CA ALA A 498 -23.11 -25.53 -35.75
C ALA A 498 -22.42 -25.05 -34.45
N ALA A 499 -22.34 -25.94 -33.46
CA ALA A 499 -21.62 -25.70 -32.21
C ALA A 499 -20.16 -25.27 -32.50
N GLY A 500 -19.73 -24.18 -31.88
CA GLY A 500 -18.40 -23.57 -32.07
C GLY A 500 -18.25 -22.67 -33.30
N SER A 501 -19.19 -22.66 -34.24
CA SER A 501 -19.09 -21.88 -35.48
C SER A 501 -19.46 -20.40 -35.29
N SER A 502 -19.01 -19.54 -36.21
CA SER A 502 -19.36 -18.11 -36.28
C SER A 502 -19.75 -17.69 -37.68
N ALA A 503 -20.61 -16.66 -37.80
CA ALA A 503 -21.06 -16.07 -39.05
C ALA A 503 -21.08 -14.53 -38.96
N PRO A 504 -20.44 -13.79 -39.89
CA PRO A 504 -20.55 -12.33 -39.95
C PRO A 504 -21.86 -11.91 -40.62
N ILE A 505 -22.68 -11.15 -39.90
CA ILE A 505 -23.99 -10.67 -40.36
C ILE A 505 -23.92 -9.17 -40.57
N HIS A 506 -24.07 -8.73 -41.83
CA HIS A 506 -24.20 -7.31 -42.14
C HIS A 506 -25.57 -6.82 -41.71
N ILE A 507 -25.62 -5.78 -40.88
CA ILE A 507 -26.89 -5.20 -40.42
C ILE A 507 -27.31 -4.12 -41.43
N PRO A 508 -28.47 -4.25 -42.10
CA PRO A 508 -28.92 -3.28 -43.08
C PRO A 508 -29.08 -1.86 -42.52
N GLY A 509 -28.55 -0.88 -43.25
CA GLY A 509 -28.65 0.55 -42.92
C GLY A 509 -27.35 1.13 -42.36
N THR A 510 -27.36 2.44 -42.12
CA THR A 510 -26.24 3.18 -41.53
C THR A 510 -26.73 4.20 -40.50
N TRP A 511 -25.81 4.66 -39.67
CA TRP A 511 -25.99 5.78 -38.75
C TRP A 511 -25.05 6.93 -39.14
N THR A 512 -25.54 8.18 -39.16
CA THR A 512 -24.67 9.35 -39.37
C THR A 512 -24.02 9.76 -38.05
N ALA A 513 -22.69 9.60 -37.97
CA ALA A 513 -21.92 9.84 -36.76
C ALA A 513 -21.99 11.30 -36.32
N THR A 514 -22.19 11.54 -35.03
CA THR A 514 -22.06 12.85 -34.39
C THR A 514 -20.99 12.74 -33.30
N ASN A 515 -20.26 13.83 -33.02
CA ASN A 515 -19.24 13.82 -31.97
C ASN A 515 -19.77 13.29 -30.64
N GLY A 516 -19.02 12.40 -30.02
CA GLY A 516 -19.29 11.91 -28.68
C GLY A 516 -19.00 10.42 -28.51
N SER A 517 -19.29 9.92 -27.32
CA SER A 517 -19.21 8.50 -26.99
C SER A 517 -20.59 7.87 -26.96
N TYR A 518 -20.68 6.64 -27.44
CA TYR A 518 -21.92 5.88 -27.57
C TYR A 518 -21.71 4.46 -27.07
N THR A 519 -22.78 3.84 -26.58
CA THR A 519 -22.81 2.40 -26.29
C THR A 519 -23.61 1.71 -27.38
N VAL A 520 -22.97 0.79 -28.09
CA VAL A 520 -23.61 -0.07 -29.09
C VAL A 520 -24.04 -1.35 -28.39
N THR A 521 -25.35 -1.52 -28.19
CA THR A 521 -25.94 -2.73 -27.62
C THR A 521 -26.37 -3.66 -28.74
N THR A 522 -25.79 -4.86 -28.81
CA THR A 522 -26.23 -5.93 -29.69
C THR A 522 -27.18 -6.84 -28.92
N THR A 523 -28.27 -7.27 -29.54
CA THR A 523 -29.17 -8.29 -28.97
C THR A 523 -29.50 -9.32 -30.02
N VAL A 524 -29.24 -10.59 -29.70
CA VAL A 524 -29.61 -11.75 -30.52
C VAL A 524 -30.87 -12.38 -29.92
N ALA A 525 -31.86 -12.69 -30.75
CA ALA A 525 -33.08 -13.36 -30.30
C ALA A 525 -32.76 -14.78 -29.80
N PRO A 526 -33.38 -15.24 -28.69
CA PRO A 526 -33.14 -16.58 -28.20
C PRO A 526 -33.46 -17.66 -29.24
N ASP A 527 -32.55 -18.61 -29.40
CA ASP A 527 -32.78 -19.78 -30.24
C ASP A 527 -33.69 -20.81 -29.54
N THR A 528 -34.37 -21.65 -30.31
CA THR A 528 -35.26 -22.68 -29.75
C THR A 528 -34.47 -23.81 -29.07
N ASN A 529 -33.24 -24.08 -29.51
CA ASN A 529 -32.34 -25.02 -28.83
C ASN A 529 -31.55 -24.35 -27.68
N GLU A 530 -31.80 -23.08 -27.37
CA GLU A 530 -31.09 -22.31 -26.35
C GLU A 530 -31.89 -22.27 -25.05
N VAL A 531 -31.33 -22.88 -24.00
CA VAL A 531 -31.97 -22.91 -22.68
C VAL A 531 -31.90 -21.54 -22.00
N PRO A 532 -32.84 -21.19 -21.09
CA PRO A 532 -32.89 -19.88 -20.45
C PRO A 532 -31.59 -19.41 -19.80
N LEU A 533 -30.83 -20.30 -19.17
CA LEU A 533 -29.57 -19.96 -18.48
C LEU A 533 -28.42 -19.55 -19.42
N LYS A 534 -28.54 -19.77 -20.75
CA LYS A 534 -27.54 -19.34 -21.74
C LYS A 534 -27.86 -17.98 -22.36
N ARG A 535 -29.08 -17.47 -22.19
CA ARG A 535 -29.59 -16.29 -22.93
C ARG A 535 -29.06 -14.94 -22.44
N GLU A 536 -28.38 -14.90 -21.29
CA GLU A 536 -27.89 -13.64 -20.73
C GLU A 536 -26.83 -12.99 -21.64
N ASN A 537 -25.99 -13.79 -22.28
CA ASN A 537 -24.93 -13.32 -23.17
C ASN A 537 -25.42 -13.01 -24.61
N ASN A 538 -26.72 -13.22 -24.90
CA ASN A 538 -27.34 -12.80 -26.15
C ASN A 538 -27.35 -11.27 -26.29
N VAL A 539 -27.16 -10.55 -25.18
CA VAL A 539 -26.95 -9.11 -25.15
C VAL A 539 -25.48 -8.82 -24.94
N SER A 540 -24.86 -8.08 -25.86
CA SER A 540 -23.49 -7.60 -25.72
C SER A 540 -23.42 -6.08 -25.91
N GLN A 541 -22.38 -5.46 -25.37
CA GLN A 541 -22.17 -4.02 -25.48
C GLN A 541 -20.75 -3.71 -25.94
N ALA A 542 -20.61 -2.67 -26.75
CA ALA A 542 -19.33 -2.12 -27.17
C ALA A 542 -19.37 -0.59 -27.11
N ASN A 543 -18.26 0.03 -26.69
CA ASN A 543 -18.12 1.48 -26.68
C ASN A 543 -17.65 1.97 -28.05
N LEU A 544 -18.36 2.95 -28.59
CA LEU A 544 -18.07 3.60 -29.86
C LEU A 544 -17.81 5.08 -29.60
N THR A 545 -16.60 5.56 -29.88
CA THR A 545 -16.29 7.00 -29.81
C THR A 545 -16.21 7.56 -31.22
N VAL A 546 -16.95 8.63 -31.47
CA VAL A 546 -16.89 9.40 -32.72
C VAL A 546 -15.98 10.60 -32.51
N TYR A 547 -14.95 10.70 -33.33
CA TYR A 547 -13.94 11.75 -33.24
C TYR A 547 -14.41 13.03 -33.95
N SER A 548 -13.84 14.15 -33.51
CA SER A 548 -13.99 15.44 -34.21
C SER A 548 -13.20 15.42 -35.52
N ALA A 549 -13.57 16.29 -36.47
CA ALA A 549 -12.81 16.45 -37.71
C ALA A 549 -11.36 16.91 -37.43
N ARG A 550 -11.19 17.76 -36.41
CA ARG A 550 -9.91 18.14 -35.80
C ARG A 550 -10.10 18.25 -34.29
N GLY A 551 -9.06 17.98 -33.52
CA GLY A 551 -9.10 17.96 -32.07
C GLY A 551 -9.71 16.69 -31.50
N ALA A 552 -9.67 16.58 -30.18
CA ALA A 552 -10.31 15.50 -29.44
C ALA A 552 -11.84 15.71 -29.36
N SER A 553 -12.54 14.59 -29.29
CA SER A 553 -13.96 14.48 -28.95
C SER A 553 -14.05 14.05 -27.48
N MET A 554 -14.38 15.02 -26.63
CA MET A 554 -14.49 14.85 -25.18
C MET A 554 -15.94 14.99 -24.73
N PRO A 555 -16.35 14.35 -23.61
CA PRO A 555 -17.73 14.41 -23.14
C PRO A 555 -18.13 15.76 -22.53
N TYR A 556 -17.15 16.63 -22.25
CA TYR A 556 -17.40 17.95 -21.70
C TYR A 556 -17.64 19.01 -22.77
N THR A 557 -18.35 20.06 -22.35
CA THR A 557 -18.51 21.30 -23.11
C THR A 557 -17.93 22.46 -22.30
N ARG A 558 -17.24 23.39 -22.96
CA ARG A 558 -16.63 24.57 -22.31
C ARG A 558 -17.62 25.74 -22.25
N TYR A 559 -17.59 26.44 -21.12
CA TYR A 559 -18.26 27.70 -20.86
C TYR A 559 -17.18 28.72 -20.51
N ASP A 560 -16.82 29.54 -21.49
CA ASP A 560 -15.60 30.34 -21.44
C ASP A 560 -15.86 31.75 -20.87
N THR A 561 -14.81 32.54 -20.71
CA THR A 561 -14.78 33.88 -20.12
C THR A 561 -15.83 34.81 -20.72
N ASP A 562 -15.94 34.85 -22.06
CA ASP A 562 -16.83 35.77 -22.76
C ASP A 562 -18.30 35.31 -22.76
N ASP A 563 -18.58 34.05 -22.42
CA ASP A 563 -19.95 33.53 -22.24
C ASP A 563 -20.56 33.93 -20.89
N ALA A 564 -19.74 34.39 -19.94
CA ALA A 564 -20.16 34.62 -18.57
C ALA A 564 -20.74 36.02 -18.35
N LEU A 565 -21.84 36.09 -17.59
CA LEU A 565 -22.31 37.33 -16.98
C LEU A 565 -21.49 37.63 -15.73
N ARG A 566 -20.83 38.78 -15.69
CA ARG A 566 -19.99 39.23 -14.56
C ARG A 566 -20.79 40.08 -13.58
N GLY A 567 -20.52 39.93 -12.29
CA GLY A 567 -21.22 40.66 -11.23
C GLY A 567 -20.35 40.93 -9.99
N GLY A 568 -20.86 41.75 -9.08
CA GLY A 568 -20.29 41.93 -7.74
C GLY A 568 -18.84 42.43 -7.69
N GLY A 569 -18.41 43.21 -8.68
CA GLY A 569 -17.04 43.75 -8.76
C GLY A 569 -16.04 42.87 -9.51
N ALA A 570 -16.49 41.76 -10.12
CA ALA A 570 -15.65 40.96 -11.01
C ALA A 570 -15.14 41.77 -12.21
N GLN A 571 -13.89 41.52 -12.62
CA GLN A 571 -13.19 42.28 -13.65
C GLN A 571 -12.69 41.36 -14.76
N LEU A 572 -12.96 41.71 -16.01
CA LEU A 572 -12.30 41.07 -17.14
C LEU A 572 -10.82 41.49 -17.18
N LYS A 573 -9.90 40.53 -17.21
CA LYS A 573 -8.47 40.73 -17.42
C LYS A 573 -8.08 40.16 -18.78
N THR A 574 -7.21 40.86 -19.51
CA THR A 574 -6.88 40.51 -20.90
C THR A 574 -5.41 40.76 -21.21
N ALA A 575 -4.79 39.92 -22.03
CA ALA A 575 -3.45 40.13 -22.58
C ALA A 575 -3.45 40.00 -24.12
N PRO A 576 -4.09 40.93 -24.85
CA PRO A 576 -4.29 40.81 -26.30
C PRO A 576 -2.98 40.84 -27.10
N THR A 577 -1.90 41.35 -26.52
CA THR A 577 -0.55 41.38 -27.10
C THR A 577 0.34 40.24 -26.56
N PHE A 578 -0.24 39.25 -25.89
CA PHE A 578 0.46 38.07 -25.37
C PHE A 578 1.60 38.39 -24.38
N ASP A 579 1.53 39.53 -23.70
CA ASP A 579 2.55 39.95 -22.73
C ASP A 579 2.60 38.98 -21.54
N GLN A 580 3.68 38.19 -21.48
CA GLN A 580 3.90 37.17 -20.46
C GLN A 580 4.08 37.73 -19.04
N ALA A 581 4.21 39.05 -18.86
CA ALA A 581 4.15 39.66 -17.53
C ALA A 581 2.73 39.67 -16.94
N LEU A 582 1.71 39.60 -17.79
CA LEU A 582 0.30 39.60 -17.38
C LEU A 582 -0.19 38.16 -17.21
N THR A 583 -0.85 37.85 -16.09
CA THR A 583 -1.48 36.52 -15.88
C THR A 583 -2.40 36.12 -17.02
N ALA A 584 -3.12 37.10 -17.60
CA ALA A 584 -4.04 36.84 -18.70
C ALA A 584 -3.36 36.27 -19.97
N SER A 585 -2.03 36.31 -20.09
CA SER A 585 -1.33 35.67 -21.22
C SER A 585 -1.46 34.15 -21.24
N GLU A 586 -1.80 33.54 -20.11
CA GLU A 586 -1.95 32.08 -19.96
C GLU A 586 -3.41 31.61 -19.85
N ALA A 587 -4.36 32.55 -19.84
CA ALA A 587 -5.79 32.24 -19.90
C ALA A 587 -6.20 31.84 -21.33
N SER A 588 -7.22 31.01 -21.51
CA SER A 588 -7.74 30.75 -22.86
C SER A 588 -8.25 32.03 -23.52
N GLY A 589 -7.97 32.19 -24.80
CA GLY A 589 -8.24 33.43 -25.54
C GLY A 589 -7.52 34.65 -24.96
N GLN A 590 -6.50 34.44 -24.12
CA GLN A 590 -5.76 35.48 -23.39
C GLN A 590 -6.64 36.33 -22.46
N ARG A 591 -7.73 35.76 -21.93
CA ARG A 591 -8.78 36.49 -21.18
C ARG A 591 -9.31 35.64 -20.02
N TYR A 592 -9.48 36.24 -18.85
CA TYR A 592 -10.14 35.59 -17.71
C TYR A 592 -10.91 36.61 -16.87
N VAL A 593 -11.75 36.15 -15.95
CA VAL A 593 -12.45 37.01 -15.00
C VAL A 593 -11.79 36.96 -13.62
N ALA A 594 -11.23 38.08 -13.18
CA ALA A 594 -10.78 38.26 -11.81
C ALA A 594 -11.95 38.49 -10.85
N LEU A 595 -11.86 37.88 -9.68
CA LEU A 595 -12.78 37.97 -8.55
C LEU A 595 -12.04 38.61 -7.35
N PRO A 596 -11.85 39.94 -7.36
CA PRO A 596 -10.94 40.62 -6.42
C PRO A 596 -11.51 40.79 -5.01
N SER A 597 -12.82 40.66 -4.83
CA SER A 597 -13.48 41.03 -3.58
C SER A 597 -14.68 40.15 -3.27
N ASN A 598 -15.10 40.15 -2.00
CA ASN A 598 -16.28 39.40 -1.57
C ASN A 598 -17.52 39.81 -2.40
N GLY A 599 -18.24 38.81 -2.91
CA GLY A 599 -19.39 38.98 -3.80
C GLY A 599 -19.04 39.03 -5.30
N SER A 600 -17.76 39.17 -5.68
CA SER A 600 -17.35 39.10 -7.08
C SER A 600 -17.67 37.73 -7.67
N ASN A 601 -18.33 37.72 -8.83
CA ASN A 601 -18.81 36.49 -9.45
C ASN A 601 -18.87 36.55 -10.98
N LEU A 602 -18.95 35.36 -11.57
CA LEU A 602 -19.30 35.13 -12.95
C LEU A 602 -20.31 33.98 -13.06
N GLU A 603 -21.31 34.13 -13.92
CA GLU A 603 -22.46 33.24 -14.07
C GLU A 603 -22.67 32.83 -15.53
N TRP A 604 -22.83 31.54 -15.77
CA TRP A 604 -23.17 30.97 -17.07
C TRP A 604 -24.56 30.35 -17.03
N THR A 605 -25.20 30.29 -18.20
CA THR A 605 -26.44 29.53 -18.39
C THR A 605 -26.12 28.28 -19.20
N VAL A 606 -26.47 27.09 -18.68
CA VAL A 606 -26.25 25.82 -19.36
C VAL A 606 -27.01 25.80 -20.69
N ARG A 607 -26.32 25.47 -21.78
CA ARG A 607 -26.86 25.56 -23.15
C ARG A 607 -27.82 24.39 -23.45
N PRO A 608 -28.75 24.53 -24.42
CA PRO A 608 -29.60 23.43 -24.87
C PRO A 608 -28.79 22.19 -25.29
N GLY A 609 -29.15 21.03 -24.74
CA GLY A 609 -28.48 19.75 -25.04
C GLY A 609 -27.18 19.49 -24.25
N GLU A 610 -26.77 20.43 -23.41
CA GLU A 610 -25.58 20.32 -22.55
C GLU A 610 -25.99 20.15 -21.07
N GLY A 611 -25.01 19.96 -20.19
CA GLY A 611 -25.22 19.79 -18.75
C GLY A 611 -24.52 18.54 -18.21
N GLY A 612 -24.83 18.21 -16.96
CA GLY A 612 -24.21 17.09 -16.26
C GLY A 612 -23.76 17.41 -14.84
N ALA A 613 -23.22 16.40 -14.17
CA ALA A 613 -22.82 16.51 -12.76
C ALA A 613 -21.33 16.83 -12.58
N GLY A 614 -20.48 16.52 -13.57
CA GLY A 614 -19.05 16.77 -13.51
C GLY A 614 -18.77 18.21 -13.93
N VAL A 615 -18.02 18.94 -13.09
CA VAL A 615 -17.57 20.29 -13.40
C VAL A 615 -16.08 20.38 -13.17
N THR A 616 -15.34 20.84 -14.17
CA THR A 616 -13.93 21.23 -14.07
C THR A 616 -13.86 22.75 -14.16
N MET A 617 -13.05 23.40 -13.32
CA MET A 617 -12.81 24.83 -13.38
C MET A 617 -11.32 25.09 -13.56
N ARG A 618 -10.97 25.85 -14.60
CA ARG A 618 -9.62 26.41 -14.75
C ARG A 618 -9.57 27.76 -14.07
N TYR A 619 -8.61 27.94 -13.17
CA TYR A 619 -8.56 29.08 -12.27
C TYR A 619 -7.11 29.51 -11.99
N THR A 620 -6.94 30.70 -11.42
CA THR A 620 -5.67 31.20 -10.91
C THR A 620 -5.88 31.80 -9.53
N MET A 621 -4.86 31.71 -8.67
CA MET A 621 -4.78 32.40 -7.39
C MET A 621 -3.31 32.70 -7.07
N PRO A 622 -3.01 33.66 -6.17
CA PRO A 622 -1.65 34.09 -5.90
C PRO A 622 -0.84 32.95 -5.26
N ASP A 623 0.45 32.90 -5.61
CA ASP A 623 1.42 32.09 -4.88
C ASP A 623 1.81 32.75 -3.54
N SER A 624 2.39 31.94 -2.66
CA SER A 624 3.01 32.37 -1.41
C SER A 624 4.43 32.92 -1.65
N SER A 625 4.92 33.73 -0.72
CA SER A 625 6.26 34.34 -0.84
C SER A 625 7.41 33.33 -0.86
N ASN A 626 7.20 32.11 -0.34
CA ASN A 626 8.18 31.04 -0.32
C ASN A 626 7.93 29.97 -1.40
N GLY A 627 6.95 30.17 -2.29
CA GLY A 627 6.61 29.25 -3.38
C GLY A 627 5.77 28.03 -2.98
N MET A 628 5.44 27.85 -1.70
CA MET A 628 4.70 26.66 -1.23
C MET A 628 3.20 26.69 -1.54
N GLY A 629 2.76 27.63 -2.37
CA GLY A 629 1.36 27.90 -2.64
C GLY A 629 0.57 28.49 -1.46
N LEU A 630 -0.61 29.00 -1.79
CA LEU A 630 -1.64 29.40 -0.84
C LEU A 630 -2.87 28.50 -1.02
N THR A 631 -3.66 28.35 0.03
CA THR A 631 -4.95 27.65 -0.02
C THR A 631 -6.11 28.64 0.13
N GLY A 632 -7.25 28.30 -0.45
CA GLY A 632 -8.43 29.16 -0.46
C GLY A 632 -9.66 28.44 -0.99
N SER A 633 -10.68 29.18 -1.40
CA SER A 633 -11.89 28.57 -1.95
C SER A 633 -12.75 29.51 -2.79
N LEU A 634 -13.54 28.94 -3.70
CA LEU A 634 -14.63 29.64 -4.38
C LEU A 634 -15.95 28.90 -4.13
N ASP A 635 -17.04 29.66 -4.07
CA ASP A 635 -18.37 29.10 -3.90
C ASP A 635 -19.07 28.89 -5.24
N VAL A 636 -19.79 27.77 -5.34
CA VAL A 636 -20.63 27.42 -6.48
C VAL A 636 -22.09 27.63 -6.10
N TYR A 637 -22.79 28.40 -6.92
CA TYR A 637 -24.24 28.61 -6.82
C TYR A 637 -24.92 28.03 -8.06
N VAL A 638 -26.11 27.45 -7.88
CA VAL A 638 -26.99 27.03 -8.98
C VAL A 638 -28.35 27.68 -8.78
N ASN A 639 -28.82 28.40 -9.81
CA ASN A 639 -30.08 29.15 -9.79
C ASN A 639 -30.20 30.07 -8.57
N GLY A 640 -29.08 30.73 -8.21
CA GLY A 640 -28.99 31.67 -7.10
C GLY A 640 -28.80 31.04 -5.70
N ALA A 641 -28.89 29.71 -5.56
CA ALA A 641 -28.69 29.01 -4.29
C ALA A 641 -27.27 28.43 -4.19
N LYS A 642 -26.57 28.64 -3.06
CA LYS A 642 -25.25 28.03 -2.82
C LYS A 642 -25.37 26.52 -2.78
N LYS A 643 -24.51 25.82 -3.53
CA LYS A 643 -24.47 24.36 -3.61
C LYS A 643 -23.19 23.76 -3.06
N LYS A 644 -22.05 24.43 -3.26
CA LYS A 644 -20.75 23.89 -2.86
C LYS A 644 -19.77 25.01 -2.53
N THR A 645 -18.80 24.72 -1.68
CA THR A 645 -17.55 25.49 -1.54
C THR A 645 -16.45 24.58 -2.06
N VAL A 646 -15.70 25.05 -3.06
CA VAL A 646 -14.64 24.29 -3.73
C VAL A 646 -13.30 24.77 -3.18
N PRO A 647 -12.54 23.90 -2.48
CA PRO A 647 -11.18 24.22 -2.06
C PRO A 647 -10.27 24.42 -3.27
N LEU A 648 -9.38 25.40 -3.18
CA LEU A 648 -8.41 25.76 -4.21
C LEU A 648 -7.02 25.87 -3.59
N THR A 649 -5.99 25.62 -4.38
CA THR A 649 -4.59 25.74 -3.96
C THR A 649 -3.69 26.14 -5.11
N SER A 650 -2.72 27.02 -4.86
CA SER A 650 -1.65 27.29 -5.83
C SER A 650 -0.38 26.44 -5.57
N TYR A 651 -0.49 25.34 -4.82
CA TYR A 651 0.64 24.49 -4.47
C TYR A 651 1.32 23.84 -5.68
N TYR A 652 0.53 23.42 -6.67
CA TYR A 652 1.02 22.73 -7.87
C TYR A 652 1.51 23.71 -8.94
N SER A 653 0.81 24.83 -9.08
CA SER A 653 1.06 25.88 -10.06
C SER A 653 2.23 26.78 -9.66
N TRP A 654 2.57 27.73 -10.54
CA TRP A 654 3.66 28.69 -10.41
C TRP A 654 5.07 28.08 -10.55
N GLN A 655 5.70 28.40 -11.68
CA GLN A 655 7.12 28.13 -11.94
C GLN A 655 7.81 29.43 -12.38
N TYR A 656 9.03 29.67 -11.92
CA TYR A 656 9.71 30.96 -12.07
C TYR A 656 10.97 30.84 -12.92
N PHE A 657 11.15 31.76 -13.88
CA PHE A 657 12.21 31.66 -14.87
C PHE A 657 13.11 32.90 -14.88
N SER A 658 14.39 32.70 -14.55
CA SER A 658 15.49 33.62 -14.86
C SER A 658 16.45 33.05 -15.91
N SER A 659 16.20 31.81 -16.34
CA SER A 659 16.91 31.07 -17.38
C SER A 659 15.92 30.08 -18.05
N ASP A 660 16.44 29.09 -18.78
CA ASP A 660 15.67 27.97 -19.34
C ASP A 660 15.33 26.87 -18.31
N HIS A 661 15.74 27.04 -17.05
CA HIS A 661 15.42 26.14 -15.94
C HIS A 661 14.42 26.82 -14.99
N PRO A 662 13.33 26.14 -14.61
CA PRO A 662 12.42 26.70 -13.62
C PRO A 662 13.02 26.67 -12.21
N ALA A 663 12.67 27.68 -11.44
CA ALA A 663 12.81 27.74 -10.00
C ALA A 663 11.42 27.68 -9.35
N ASP A 664 11.37 27.17 -8.12
CA ASP A 664 10.10 26.87 -7.45
C ASP A 664 9.64 27.97 -6.48
N ALA A 665 10.20 29.17 -6.53
CA ALA A 665 9.81 30.26 -5.64
C ALA A 665 9.92 31.63 -6.32
N PRO A 666 9.13 32.64 -5.88
CA PRO A 666 9.06 33.95 -6.54
C PRO A 666 10.40 34.67 -6.77
N GLY A 667 11.41 34.41 -5.93
CA GLY A 667 12.76 34.97 -6.11
C GLY A 667 13.52 34.42 -7.32
N GLY A 668 13.01 33.38 -7.98
CA GLY A 668 13.64 32.69 -9.09
C GLY A 668 13.40 33.27 -10.49
N GLY A 669 12.60 34.34 -10.62
CA GLY A 669 12.41 35.04 -11.89
C GLY A 669 10.95 35.30 -12.24
N ARG A 670 10.65 35.41 -13.54
CA ARG A 670 9.28 35.71 -14.02
C ARG A 670 8.38 34.47 -13.89
N PRO A 671 7.10 34.61 -13.50
CA PRO A 671 6.20 33.46 -13.36
C PRO A 671 5.66 32.98 -14.72
N LEU A 672 5.46 31.67 -14.80
CA LEU A 672 4.59 30.93 -15.74
C LEU A 672 3.83 29.87 -14.93
N PHE A 673 3.01 29.07 -15.60
CA PHE A 673 2.12 28.08 -15.00
C PHE A 673 1.18 28.71 -13.96
N ARG A 674 0.65 29.91 -14.25
CA ARG A 674 -0.16 30.68 -13.28
C ARG A 674 -1.59 30.18 -13.11
N PHE A 675 -2.06 29.33 -14.02
CA PHE A 675 -3.37 28.71 -13.96
C PHE A 675 -3.26 27.24 -13.59
N ASP A 676 -4.30 26.74 -12.95
CA ASP A 676 -4.48 25.35 -12.56
C ASP A 676 -5.93 24.91 -12.76
N GLU A 677 -6.23 23.62 -12.61
CA GLU A 677 -7.59 23.08 -12.66
C GLU A 677 -8.00 22.40 -11.36
N VAL A 678 -9.29 22.46 -11.05
CA VAL A 678 -9.93 21.58 -10.06
C VAL A 678 -11.20 21.00 -10.66
N HIS A 679 -11.60 19.82 -10.18
CA HIS A 679 -12.85 19.21 -10.60
C HIS A 679 -13.68 18.72 -9.42
N TRP A 680 -15.00 18.75 -9.57
CA TRP A 680 -15.93 18.24 -8.56
C TRP A 680 -17.21 17.70 -9.18
N LYS A 681 -17.90 16.84 -8.42
CA LYS A 681 -19.25 16.36 -8.77
C LYS A 681 -20.30 17.21 -8.05
N MET A 682 -21.32 17.63 -8.80
CA MET A 682 -22.58 18.15 -8.27
C MET A 682 -23.47 16.99 -7.85
N ASP A 683 -24.20 17.15 -6.75
CA ASP A 683 -25.09 16.09 -6.23
C ASP A 683 -26.30 15.86 -7.16
N THR A 684 -26.65 16.87 -7.96
CA THR A 684 -27.67 16.79 -9.01
C THR A 684 -27.09 17.30 -10.32
N PRO A 685 -27.24 16.57 -11.44
CA PRO A 685 -26.76 17.03 -12.74
C PRO A 685 -27.41 18.36 -13.14
N LEU A 686 -26.58 19.32 -13.57
CA LEU A 686 -27.02 20.57 -14.18
C LEU A 686 -27.81 20.29 -15.46
N GLN A 687 -28.93 20.99 -15.64
CA GLN A 687 -29.82 20.87 -16.78
C GLN A 687 -29.71 22.09 -17.70
N PRO A 688 -30.06 21.98 -18.99
CA PRO A 688 -30.22 23.13 -19.87
C PRO A 688 -31.07 24.23 -19.24
N GLY A 689 -30.57 25.47 -19.26
CA GLY A 689 -31.22 26.64 -18.66
C GLY A 689 -30.86 26.90 -17.19
N ASP A 690 -30.23 25.94 -16.49
CA ASP A 690 -29.69 26.20 -15.16
C ASP A 690 -28.61 27.27 -15.23
N LYS A 691 -28.56 28.11 -14.19
CA LYS A 691 -27.54 29.15 -14.02
C LYS A 691 -26.51 28.71 -13.00
N ILE A 692 -25.30 28.42 -13.46
CA ILE A 692 -24.17 28.10 -12.60
C ILE A 692 -23.30 29.35 -12.41
N ARG A 693 -23.04 29.71 -11.15
CA ARG A 693 -22.26 30.89 -10.79
C ARG A 693 -21.11 30.51 -9.87
N ILE A 694 -19.92 30.97 -10.22
CA ILE A 694 -18.73 30.90 -9.38
C ILE A 694 -18.55 32.25 -8.70
N GLN A 695 -18.41 32.25 -7.38
CA GLN A 695 -18.40 33.47 -6.57
C GLN A 695 -17.36 33.41 -5.46
N LYS A 696 -16.56 34.47 -5.34
CA LYS A 696 -15.75 34.71 -4.14
C LYS A 696 -16.70 35.11 -3.01
N SER A 697 -16.88 34.24 -2.03
CA SER A 697 -17.69 34.54 -0.82
C SER A 697 -16.89 34.39 0.48
N ASN A 698 -15.65 33.91 0.39
CA ASN A 698 -14.79 33.76 1.55
C ASN A 698 -14.25 35.13 1.99
N ALA A 699 -13.92 35.23 3.28
CA ALA A 699 -13.43 36.47 3.88
C ALA A 699 -11.89 36.62 3.79
N ASP A 700 -11.23 35.80 2.97
CA ASP A 700 -9.79 35.97 2.74
C ASP A 700 -9.49 37.16 1.83
N ASN A 701 -8.23 37.58 1.85
CA ASN A 701 -7.75 38.72 1.09
C ASN A 701 -7.17 38.33 -0.29
N LEU A 702 -7.49 37.14 -0.80
CA LEU A 702 -6.96 36.66 -2.08
C LEU A 702 -7.86 37.11 -3.24
N GLU A 703 -7.24 37.63 -4.30
CA GLU A 703 -7.89 37.76 -5.62
C GLU A 703 -7.81 36.41 -6.33
N TYR A 704 -8.95 35.90 -6.79
CA TYR A 704 -8.99 34.71 -7.65
C TYR A 704 -9.20 35.12 -9.10
N GLY A 705 -8.82 34.28 -10.05
CA GLY A 705 -9.24 34.37 -11.44
C GLY A 705 -9.92 33.09 -11.88
N VAL A 706 -10.98 33.22 -12.66
CA VAL A 706 -11.66 32.09 -13.30
C VAL A 706 -11.58 32.29 -14.81
N ASP A 707 -11.03 31.28 -15.50
CA ASP A 707 -10.89 31.26 -16.94
C ASP A 707 -12.16 30.68 -17.59
N PHE A 708 -12.42 29.40 -17.34
CA PHE A 708 -13.61 28.71 -17.83
C PHE A 708 -14.07 27.62 -16.88
N ILE A 709 -15.28 27.11 -17.13
CA ILE A 709 -15.72 25.81 -16.63
C ILE A 709 -15.98 24.84 -17.78
N GLU A 710 -15.66 23.56 -17.57
CA GLU A 710 -16.04 22.45 -18.42
C GLU A 710 -17.10 21.62 -17.69
N ILE A 711 -18.25 21.36 -18.33
CA ILE A 711 -19.37 20.62 -17.74
C ILE A 711 -19.62 19.36 -18.55
N GLU A 712 -19.79 18.22 -17.86
CA GLU A 712 -20.06 16.93 -18.49
C GLU A 712 -21.01 16.01 -17.70
N PRO A 713 -21.73 15.10 -18.41
CA PRO A 713 -22.36 13.95 -17.79
C PRO A 713 -21.30 13.02 -17.18
N VAL A 714 -21.54 12.59 -15.94
CA VAL A 714 -20.69 11.59 -15.26
C VAL A 714 -21.43 10.25 -15.30
N PRO A 715 -20.89 9.21 -15.97
CA PRO A 715 -21.51 7.89 -15.96
C PRO A 715 -21.46 7.27 -14.56
N ALA A 716 -22.25 6.23 -14.32
CA ALA A 716 -22.13 5.43 -13.10
C ALA A 716 -20.72 4.80 -13.00
N ALA A 717 -20.31 4.47 -11.77
CA ALA A 717 -19.07 3.74 -11.53
C ALA A 717 -19.06 2.41 -12.31
N ILE A 718 -17.96 2.12 -12.99
CA ILE A 718 -17.74 0.84 -13.67
C ILE A 718 -17.69 -0.24 -12.60
N ALA A 719 -18.53 -1.28 -12.72
CA ALA A 719 -18.56 -2.37 -11.77
C ALA A 719 -17.30 -3.24 -11.83
N ARG A 720 -16.96 -3.86 -10.69
CA ARG A 720 -15.89 -4.87 -10.60
C ARG A 720 -16.09 -5.95 -11.67
N PRO A 721 -15.12 -6.19 -12.57
CA PRO A 721 -15.22 -7.27 -13.56
C PRO A 721 -15.34 -8.65 -12.89
N ALA A 722 -16.09 -9.56 -13.49
CA ALA A 722 -16.14 -10.95 -13.03
C ALA A 722 -14.73 -11.58 -13.07
N ASN A 723 -14.44 -12.48 -12.12
CA ASN A 723 -13.13 -13.15 -11.99
C ASN A 723 -11.92 -12.18 -11.93
N SER A 724 -12.09 -11.02 -11.27
CA SER A 724 -11.03 -10.07 -10.98
C SER A 724 -10.54 -10.20 -9.53
N VAL A 725 -9.37 -9.64 -9.24
CA VAL A 725 -8.94 -9.28 -7.88
C VAL A 725 -9.08 -7.78 -7.69
N SER A 726 -9.33 -7.32 -6.47
CA SER A 726 -9.41 -5.89 -6.16
C SER A 726 -8.38 -5.49 -5.10
N VAL A 727 -7.90 -4.24 -5.15
CA VAL A 727 -6.99 -3.71 -4.12
C VAL A 727 -7.59 -3.80 -2.71
N THR A 728 -8.91 -3.74 -2.59
CA THR A 728 -9.62 -3.89 -1.29
C THR A 728 -9.59 -5.32 -0.77
N ASP A 729 -9.38 -6.32 -1.63
CA ASP A 729 -9.20 -7.72 -1.20
C ASP A 729 -7.88 -7.88 -0.42
N PHE A 730 -6.96 -6.91 -0.55
CA PHE A 730 -5.63 -6.88 0.08
C PHE A 730 -5.49 -5.76 1.12
N GLY A 731 -6.60 -5.17 1.57
CA GLY A 731 -6.62 -4.22 2.68
C GLY A 731 -6.58 -2.73 2.30
N ALA A 732 -6.54 -2.37 1.02
CA ALA A 732 -6.71 -0.98 0.60
C ALA A 732 -8.09 -0.46 1.01
N THR A 733 -8.18 0.74 1.57
CA THR A 733 -9.44 1.31 2.06
C THR A 733 -9.64 2.70 1.47
N PRO A 734 -10.60 2.89 0.55
CA PRO A 734 -10.80 4.20 -0.06
C PRO A 734 -11.29 5.25 0.94
N ASN A 735 -10.85 6.49 0.76
CA ASN A 735 -11.31 7.70 1.45
C ASN A 735 -11.00 7.81 2.95
N ASP A 736 -10.06 7.02 3.48
CA ASP A 736 -9.68 7.07 4.91
C ASP A 736 -8.42 7.93 5.19
N GLY A 737 -7.72 8.35 4.13
CA GLY A 737 -6.48 9.14 4.21
C GLY A 737 -5.23 8.34 4.56
N GLN A 738 -5.32 7.01 4.65
CA GLN A 738 -4.20 6.12 4.95
C GLN A 738 -3.51 5.63 3.68
N ASP A 739 -2.27 5.16 3.83
CA ASP A 739 -1.48 4.64 2.72
C ASP A 739 -1.99 3.26 2.26
N ASP A 740 -2.21 3.11 0.96
CA ASP A 740 -2.72 1.89 0.30
C ASP A 740 -1.64 1.17 -0.53
N LEU A 741 -0.39 1.65 -0.55
CA LEU A 741 0.61 1.18 -1.52
C LEU A 741 0.94 -0.30 -1.36
N SER A 742 1.07 -0.80 -0.12
CA SER A 742 1.32 -2.22 0.13
C SER A 742 0.21 -3.10 -0.45
N ALA A 743 -1.05 -2.71 -0.27
CA ALA A 743 -2.20 -3.45 -0.79
C ALA A 743 -2.25 -3.41 -2.32
N PHE A 744 -1.85 -2.29 -2.94
CA PHE A 744 -1.72 -2.17 -4.39
C PHE A 744 -0.62 -3.09 -4.94
N GLU A 745 0.53 -3.17 -4.27
CA GLU A 745 1.64 -4.06 -4.65
C GLU A 745 1.23 -5.54 -4.54
N ASP A 746 0.57 -5.92 -3.45
CA ASP A 746 0.07 -7.29 -3.25
C ASP A 746 -1.00 -7.66 -4.28
N ALA A 747 -1.92 -6.74 -4.58
CA ALA A 747 -2.96 -6.96 -5.57
C ALA A 747 -2.40 -7.11 -7.00
N VAL A 748 -1.32 -6.39 -7.34
CA VAL A 748 -0.58 -6.57 -8.61
C VAL A 748 0.03 -7.96 -8.68
N GLN A 749 0.69 -8.42 -7.62
CA GLN A 749 1.29 -9.75 -7.59
C GLN A 749 0.23 -10.86 -7.75
N ALA A 750 -0.90 -10.72 -7.07
CA ALA A 750 -2.03 -11.64 -7.20
C ALA A 750 -2.63 -11.63 -8.62
N ALA A 751 -2.85 -10.45 -9.20
CA ALA A 751 -3.36 -10.32 -10.56
C ALA A 751 -2.42 -10.96 -11.60
N ALA A 752 -1.13 -10.63 -11.53
CA ALA A 752 -0.12 -11.14 -12.45
C ALA A 752 0.06 -12.67 -12.34
N SER A 753 0.11 -13.21 -11.13
CA SER A 753 0.29 -14.66 -10.91
C SER A 753 -0.92 -15.51 -11.31
N THR A 754 -2.13 -14.92 -11.31
CA THR A 754 -3.37 -15.62 -11.63
C THR A 754 -3.93 -15.27 -13.02
N GLY A 755 -3.30 -14.33 -13.74
CA GLY A 755 -3.79 -13.81 -15.02
C GLY A 755 -5.15 -13.10 -14.92
N LYS A 756 -5.51 -12.60 -13.72
CA LYS A 756 -6.78 -11.91 -13.47
C LYS A 756 -6.64 -10.41 -13.71
N THR A 757 -7.77 -9.76 -14.00
CA THR A 757 -7.85 -8.30 -13.98
C THR A 757 -7.69 -7.77 -12.56
N LEU A 758 -6.89 -6.73 -12.38
CA LEU A 758 -6.83 -5.93 -11.16
C LEU A 758 -7.87 -4.80 -11.24
N TYR A 759 -8.78 -4.75 -10.28
CA TYR A 759 -9.82 -3.74 -10.18
C TYR A 759 -9.58 -2.77 -9.01
N ILE A 760 -9.68 -1.47 -9.28
CA ILE A 760 -9.60 -0.42 -8.28
C ILE A 760 -11.00 0.24 -8.17
N PRO A 761 -11.71 0.09 -7.04
CA PRO A 761 -13.07 0.57 -6.91
C PRO A 761 -13.15 2.09 -6.83
N GLU A 762 -14.37 2.61 -6.71
CA GLU A 762 -14.58 4.04 -6.47
C GLU A 762 -14.00 4.48 -5.11
N GLY A 763 -13.53 5.73 -5.06
CA GLY A 763 -12.92 6.36 -3.90
C GLY A 763 -11.51 6.86 -4.17
N THR A 764 -10.95 7.53 -3.15
CA THR A 764 -9.58 8.04 -3.16
C THR A 764 -8.66 7.11 -2.39
N PHE A 765 -7.62 6.63 -3.06
CA PHE A 765 -6.55 5.81 -2.48
C PHE A 765 -5.27 6.63 -2.39
N HIS A 766 -4.54 6.55 -1.28
CA HIS A 766 -3.32 7.32 -1.09
C HIS A 766 -2.10 6.44 -1.24
N LEU A 767 -1.17 6.83 -2.12
CA LEU A 767 0.09 6.12 -2.32
C LEU A 767 1.26 7.00 -1.86
N GLY A 768 1.94 6.62 -0.80
CA GLY A 768 3.06 7.36 -0.20
C GLY A 768 4.39 7.20 -0.91
N ASN A 769 4.44 6.43 -1.99
CA ASN A 769 5.60 6.31 -2.86
C ASN A 769 5.20 5.98 -4.31
N MET A 770 6.20 5.85 -5.18
CA MET A 770 6.05 5.37 -6.55
C MET A 770 5.49 3.95 -6.56
N TRP A 771 4.41 3.76 -7.31
CA TRP A 771 3.85 2.42 -7.52
C TRP A 771 4.63 1.70 -8.62
N LYS A 772 5.33 0.64 -8.25
CA LYS A 772 6.15 -0.16 -9.18
C LYS A 772 5.38 -1.41 -9.59
N ILE A 773 5.00 -1.48 -10.85
CA ILE A 773 4.26 -2.60 -11.42
C ILE A 773 5.25 -3.50 -12.15
N GLY A 774 5.68 -4.55 -11.44
CA GLY A 774 6.79 -5.42 -11.86
C GLY A 774 8.16 -4.86 -11.48
N SER A 775 9.22 -5.59 -11.84
CA SER A 775 10.60 -5.17 -11.60
C SER A 775 11.48 -5.44 -12.82
N VAL A 776 12.66 -4.84 -12.90
CA VAL A 776 13.61 -5.10 -13.99
C VAL A 776 14.03 -6.59 -14.03
N GLY A 777 14.22 -7.22 -12.87
CA GLY A 777 14.59 -8.65 -12.79
C GLY A 777 13.42 -9.62 -12.97
N ASN A 778 12.18 -9.13 -12.88
CA ASN A 778 10.96 -9.92 -13.01
C ASN A 778 9.87 -9.02 -13.62
N MET A 779 9.96 -8.83 -14.93
CA MET A 779 8.97 -8.08 -15.70
C MET A 779 7.67 -8.88 -15.79
N ILE A 780 6.54 -8.18 -15.83
CA ILE A 780 5.23 -8.81 -15.97
C ILE A 780 4.95 -9.00 -17.46
N ASP A 781 4.50 -10.19 -17.86
CA ASP A 781 4.07 -10.46 -19.24
C ASP A 781 2.82 -9.62 -19.57
N ASP A 782 1.63 -10.08 -19.19
CA ASP A 782 0.38 -9.38 -19.44
C ASP A 782 -0.27 -8.95 -18.13
N ILE A 783 -0.82 -7.73 -18.09
CA ILE A 783 -1.63 -7.27 -16.96
C ILE A 783 -2.72 -6.30 -17.40
N LYS A 784 -3.90 -6.47 -16.80
CA LYS A 784 -5.02 -5.56 -16.97
C LYS A 784 -5.39 -4.91 -15.65
N ILE A 785 -5.43 -3.58 -15.64
CA ILE A 785 -5.75 -2.74 -14.48
C ILE A 785 -6.88 -1.79 -14.88
N ILE A 786 -8.00 -1.84 -14.16
CA ILE A 786 -9.18 -1.02 -14.46
C ILE A 786 -9.73 -0.37 -13.19
N GLY A 787 -9.95 0.94 -13.24
CA GLY A 787 -10.67 1.69 -12.22
C GLY A 787 -12.17 1.78 -12.47
N ALA A 788 -12.90 2.36 -11.53
CA ALA A 788 -14.34 2.61 -11.63
C ALA A 788 -14.70 3.79 -12.56
N GLY A 789 -13.72 4.52 -13.11
CA GLY A 789 -13.90 5.70 -13.97
C GLY A 789 -13.14 6.91 -13.45
N ILE A 790 -12.73 7.83 -14.34
CA ILE A 790 -11.94 9.03 -14.02
C ILE A 790 -12.61 10.00 -13.03
N TRP A 791 -13.92 9.86 -12.81
CA TRP A 791 -14.68 10.66 -11.85
C TRP A 791 -14.97 9.93 -10.54
N HIS A 792 -14.50 8.68 -10.41
CA HIS A 792 -14.84 7.77 -9.33
C HIS A 792 -13.61 7.21 -8.63
N THR A 793 -12.61 6.75 -9.37
CA THR A 793 -11.36 6.22 -8.80
C THR A 793 -10.26 7.26 -8.88
N ASN A 794 -9.81 7.70 -7.70
CA ASN A 794 -8.73 8.67 -7.56
C ASN A 794 -7.54 7.99 -6.90
N ILE A 795 -6.37 8.05 -7.54
CA ILE A 795 -5.09 7.72 -6.89
C ILE A 795 -4.37 9.03 -6.58
N GLN A 796 -4.17 9.28 -5.29
CA GLN A 796 -3.47 10.45 -4.78
C GLN A 796 -2.07 10.03 -4.31
N PHE A 797 -1.02 10.41 -5.03
CA PHE A 797 0.33 10.26 -4.50
C PHE A 797 0.59 11.33 -3.45
N THR A 798 1.05 10.97 -2.26
CA THR A 798 1.12 11.89 -1.11
C THR A 798 2.51 12.41 -0.82
N ASN A 799 3.55 11.83 -1.41
CA ASN A 799 4.93 12.17 -1.11
C ASN A 799 5.45 13.23 -2.11
N PRO A 800 5.95 14.38 -1.64
CA PRO A 800 6.41 15.46 -2.53
C PRO A 800 7.85 15.28 -3.02
N ASN A 801 8.58 14.30 -2.49
CA ASN A 801 10.00 14.11 -2.78
C ASN A 801 10.22 13.55 -4.20
N ALA A 802 11.42 13.75 -4.74
CA ALA A 802 11.83 13.10 -5.97
C ALA A 802 11.73 11.57 -5.87
N ALA A 803 11.46 10.91 -7.00
CA ALA A 803 11.31 9.46 -7.16
C ALA A 803 10.31 8.81 -6.19
N SER A 804 9.32 9.57 -5.72
CA SER A 804 8.42 9.15 -4.65
C SER A 804 6.94 9.18 -5.03
N GLY A 805 6.61 9.10 -6.31
CA GLY A 805 5.26 8.84 -6.78
C GLY A 805 5.20 8.66 -8.29
N GLY A 806 3.98 8.55 -8.83
CA GLY A 806 3.78 8.08 -10.19
C GLY A 806 3.89 6.56 -10.32
N ILE A 807 3.71 6.07 -11.55
CA ILE A 807 3.66 4.64 -11.85
C ILE A 807 4.85 4.25 -12.72
N SER A 808 5.73 3.40 -12.18
CA SER A 808 6.84 2.79 -12.94
C SER A 808 6.39 1.43 -13.47
N LEU A 809 6.32 1.29 -14.79
CA LEU A 809 5.89 0.07 -15.46
C LEU A 809 7.10 -0.80 -15.85
N ARG A 810 7.03 -2.11 -15.57
CA ARG A 810 8.01 -3.12 -15.98
C ARG A 810 7.30 -4.27 -16.70
N ILE A 811 6.74 -3.95 -17.88
CA ILE A 811 5.90 -4.85 -18.67
C ILE A 811 6.64 -5.37 -19.90
N ALA A 812 6.63 -6.68 -20.10
CA ALA A 812 7.24 -7.37 -21.24
C ALA A 812 6.21 -7.68 -22.35
N GLY A 813 5.00 -8.07 -21.98
CA GLY A 813 3.87 -8.35 -22.88
C GLY A 813 2.92 -7.16 -22.99
N GLN A 814 1.61 -7.38 -22.84
CA GLN A 814 0.56 -6.41 -23.04
C GLN A 814 0.03 -5.83 -21.72
N LEU A 815 0.08 -4.50 -21.61
CA LEU A 815 -0.60 -3.73 -20.56
C LEU A 815 -1.96 -3.22 -21.08
N ASP A 816 -3.01 -3.31 -20.27
CA ASP A 816 -4.25 -2.55 -20.42
C ASP A 816 -4.51 -1.80 -19.10
N PHE A 817 -4.33 -0.48 -19.08
CA PHE A 817 -4.54 0.37 -17.90
C PHE A 817 -5.62 1.41 -18.19
N SER A 818 -6.68 1.49 -17.39
CA SER A 818 -7.79 2.38 -17.72
C SER A 818 -8.66 2.88 -16.57
N HIS A 819 -9.42 3.95 -16.86
CA HIS A 819 -10.55 4.42 -16.06
C HIS A 819 -10.19 4.97 -14.66
N ILE A 820 -9.08 5.71 -14.55
CA ILE A 820 -8.54 6.20 -13.28
C ILE A 820 -8.12 7.68 -13.41
N TYR A 821 -8.38 8.46 -12.36
CA TYR A 821 -7.77 9.77 -12.14
C TYR A 821 -6.52 9.63 -11.26
N LEU A 822 -5.44 10.33 -11.63
CA LEU A 822 -4.16 10.37 -10.93
C LEU A 822 -3.81 11.82 -10.59
N ASN A 823 -3.45 12.05 -9.33
CA ASN A 823 -2.90 13.31 -8.86
C ASN A 823 -1.59 13.09 -8.10
N SER A 824 -0.69 14.06 -8.16
CA SER A 824 0.58 14.03 -7.43
C SER A 824 0.52 14.84 -6.12
N ASN A 825 1.63 14.84 -5.38
CA ASN A 825 1.97 15.90 -4.40
C ASN A 825 3.24 16.67 -4.83
N LEU A 826 3.50 16.73 -6.13
CA LEU A 826 4.70 17.30 -6.73
C LEU A 826 4.49 18.78 -7.09
N ARG A 827 5.52 19.59 -6.86
CA ARG A 827 5.53 21.03 -7.17
C ARG A 827 6.83 21.53 -7.82
N SER A 828 7.75 20.61 -8.14
CA SER A 828 9.08 20.92 -8.66
C SER A 828 9.50 19.90 -9.71
N ARG A 829 10.17 20.37 -10.76
CA ARG A 829 10.86 19.48 -11.72
C ARG A 829 12.15 18.87 -11.15
N TYR A 830 12.57 19.27 -9.94
CA TYR A 830 13.82 18.84 -9.30
C TYR A 830 15.04 18.94 -10.22
N ASN A 831 15.12 20.03 -11.00
CA ASN A 831 16.17 20.20 -12.01
C ASN A 831 16.32 18.95 -12.90
N GLN A 832 15.19 18.53 -13.50
CA GLN A 832 15.04 17.34 -14.35
C GLN A 832 15.27 15.98 -13.66
N ASN A 833 15.44 15.95 -12.33
CA ASN A 833 15.65 14.73 -11.55
C ASN A 833 14.43 14.34 -10.70
N ALA A 834 13.22 14.77 -11.06
CA ALA A 834 12.04 14.46 -10.27
C ALA A 834 11.71 12.96 -10.29
N VAL A 835 11.87 12.29 -11.45
CA VAL A 835 11.53 10.86 -11.64
C VAL A 835 10.12 10.56 -11.12
N TYR A 836 9.18 11.42 -11.50
CA TYR A 836 7.85 11.47 -10.91
C TYR A 836 6.81 11.77 -11.99
N LYS A 837 6.87 11.00 -13.07
CA LYS A 837 5.89 11.05 -14.16
C LYS A 837 4.64 10.27 -13.77
N GLY A 838 3.49 10.62 -14.32
CA GLY A 838 2.26 9.84 -14.11
C GLY A 838 2.47 8.36 -14.47
N PHE A 839 3.06 8.13 -15.65
CA PHE A 839 3.53 6.82 -16.09
C PHE A 839 4.93 6.89 -16.71
N MET A 840 5.78 5.91 -16.42
CA MET A 840 7.15 5.84 -16.92
C MET A 840 7.68 4.42 -17.11
N ASP A 841 8.84 4.32 -17.76
CA ASP A 841 9.63 3.11 -18.00
C ASP A 841 9.14 2.20 -19.15
N ASN A 842 8.85 0.92 -18.87
CA ASN A 842 8.67 -0.14 -19.87
C ASN A 842 7.18 -0.51 -20.02
N PHE A 843 6.58 -0.02 -21.09
CA PHE A 843 5.13 -0.15 -21.33
C PHE A 843 4.72 -1.44 -22.05
N GLY A 844 5.68 -2.25 -22.51
CA GLY A 844 5.40 -3.50 -23.23
C GLY A 844 5.01 -3.32 -24.70
N THR A 845 4.37 -4.34 -25.26
CA THR A 845 4.03 -4.45 -26.70
C THR A 845 2.52 -4.51 -26.89
N ASN A 846 1.99 -3.74 -27.85
CA ASN A 846 0.56 -3.61 -28.14
C ASN A 846 -0.29 -3.19 -26.91
N SER A 847 0.35 -2.49 -25.98
CA SER A 847 -0.28 -2.02 -24.75
C SER A 847 -1.25 -0.87 -24.99
N LYS A 848 -2.14 -0.65 -24.04
CA LYS A 848 -3.08 0.46 -24.01
C LYS A 848 -3.11 1.12 -22.65
N ILE A 849 -3.10 2.45 -22.65
CA ILE A 849 -3.48 3.26 -21.49
C ILE A 849 -4.58 4.20 -21.95
N HIS A 850 -5.78 4.04 -21.42
CA HIS A 850 -6.92 4.76 -21.97
C HIS A 850 -7.93 5.20 -20.92
N ASN A 851 -8.63 6.29 -21.22
CA ASN A 851 -9.62 6.86 -20.30
C ASN A 851 -9.00 7.16 -18.92
N VAL A 852 -7.81 7.77 -18.89
CA VAL A 852 -7.19 8.26 -17.66
C VAL A 852 -7.20 9.78 -17.62
N TRP A 853 -7.19 10.34 -16.42
CA TRP A 853 -6.96 11.76 -16.18
C TRP A 853 -5.76 11.93 -15.26
N VAL A 854 -4.70 12.57 -15.74
CA VAL A 854 -3.41 12.67 -15.06
C VAL A 854 -3.01 14.13 -14.94
N GLU A 855 -2.74 14.60 -13.72
CA GLU A 855 -2.32 15.97 -13.46
C GLU A 855 -1.29 16.14 -12.34
N HIS A 856 -0.56 17.26 -12.41
CA HIS A 856 0.47 17.70 -11.46
C HIS A 856 1.73 16.83 -11.38
N PHE A 857 1.96 15.92 -12.33
CA PHE A 857 3.20 15.14 -12.36
C PHE A 857 4.34 15.93 -13.00
N GLU A 858 5.55 15.36 -12.97
CA GLU A 858 6.68 15.87 -13.75
C GLU A 858 6.27 15.89 -15.23
N CYS A 859 5.89 14.74 -15.77
CA CYS A 859 5.25 14.58 -17.06
C CYS A 859 3.99 13.74 -16.88
N GLY A 860 3.03 13.81 -17.80
CA GLY A 860 1.98 12.79 -17.84
C GLY A 860 2.57 11.41 -18.12
N PHE A 861 3.34 11.30 -19.21
CA PHE A 861 3.92 10.04 -19.68
C PHE A 861 5.35 10.23 -20.19
N TRP A 862 6.28 9.40 -19.72
CA TRP A 862 7.62 9.27 -20.28
C TRP A 862 7.89 7.82 -20.67
N VAL A 863 7.69 7.50 -21.94
CA VAL A 863 7.78 6.14 -22.46
C VAL A 863 9.21 5.89 -22.93
N GLY A 864 9.95 5.05 -22.21
CA GLY A 864 11.33 4.76 -22.58
C GLY A 864 12.06 3.91 -21.57
N ASP A 865 12.87 2.99 -22.07
CA ASP A 865 13.70 2.12 -21.25
C ASP A 865 15.06 2.74 -20.95
N TYR A 866 15.40 2.79 -19.66
CA TYR A 866 16.73 3.16 -19.16
C TYR A 866 17.37 2.06 -18.31
N ALA A 867 16.69 0.90 -18.18
CA ALA A 867 17.12 -0.18 -17.29
C ALA A 867 17.90 -1.29 -18.01
N HIS A 868 17.72 -1.49 -19.32
CA HIS A 868 18.37 -2.58 -20.07
C HIS A 868 19.50 -2.07 -20.97
N THR A 869 20.40 -2.97 -21.35
CA THR A 869 21.47 -2.72 -22.34
C THR A 869 21.69 -3.97 -23.21
N PRO A 870 21.28 -3.96 -24.50
CA PRO A 870 20.62 -2.85 -25.18
C PRO A 870 19.25 -2.54 -24.57
N ALA A 871 18.82 -1.27 -24.65
CA ALA A 871 17.51 -0.86 -24.20
C ALA A 871 16.39 -1.59 -24.98
N ILE A 872 15.32 -1.95 -24.28
CA ILE A 872 14.09 -2.48 -24.89
C ILE A 872 13.13 -1.33 -25.26
N ILE A 873 12.13 -1.58 -26.10
CA ILE A 873 11.21 -0.53 -26.57
C ILE A 873 9.76 -0.86 -26.25
N ALA A 874 8.95 0.18 -26.07
CA ALA A 874 7.52 0.07 -26.23
C ALA A 874 7.18 0.10 -27.72
N GLU A 875 6.40 -0.87 -28.18
CA GLU A 875 5.98 -0.97 -29.58
C GLU A 875 4.46 -1.14 -29.67
N GLY A 876 3.80 -0.32 -30.49
CA GLY A 876 2.35 -0.39 -30.66
C GLY A 876 1.53 0.11 -29.46
N LEU A 877 2.12 0.92 -28.57
CA LEU A 877 1.40 1.51 -27.43
C LEU A 877 0.30 2.46 -27.93
N ILE A 878 -0.90 2.37 -27.35
CA ILE A 878 -1.99 3.33 -27.60
C ILE A 878 -2.33 4.05 -26.30
N ILE A 879 -2.13 5.37 -26.29
CA ILE A 879 -2.69 6.28 -25.29
C ILE A 879 -3.92 6.95 -25.89
N GLU A 880 -5.11 6.71 -25.34
CA GLU A 880 -6.34 7.25 -25.92
C GLU A 880 -7.40 7.73 -24.93
N ASN A 881 -8.27 8.64 -25.39
CA ASN A 881 -9.44 9.12 -24.62
C ASN A 881 -9.07 9.70 -23.24
N SER A 882 -7.90 10.33 -23.14
CA SER A 882 -7.31 10.71 -21.86
C SER A 882 -7.21 12.23 -21.67
N ARG A 883 -7.07 12.66 -20.42
CA ARG A 883 -6.83 14.07 -20.03
C ARG A 883 -5.45 14.14 -19.38
N ILE A 884 -4.54 14.90 -19.98
CA ILE A 884 -3.15 15.00 -19.53
C ILE A 884 -2.85 16.48 -19.33
N ARG A 885 -2.99 16.94 -18.08
CA ARG A 885 -3.11 18.37 -17.79
C ARG A 885 -2.21 18.81 -16.66
N ASN A 886 -1.83 20.08 -16.65
CA ASN A 886 -1.16 20.75 -15.52
C ASN A 886 0.12 20.01 -15.04
N ASN A 887 0.87 19.39 -15.95
CA ASN A 887 2.14 18.75 -15.60
C ASN A 887 3.28 19.77 -15.72
N LEU A 888 4.32 19.59 -14.91
CA LEU A 888 5.44 20.53 -14.80
C LEU A 888 6.35 20.53 -16.04
N ALA A 889 6.27 19.49 -16.87
CA ALA A 889 7.02 19.28 -18.09
C ALA A 889 6.11 18.72 -19.19
N ASP A 890 6.61 17.78 -20.00
CA ASP A 890 5.90 17.19 -21.14
C ASP A 890 4.54 16.59 -20.75
N GLY A 891 3.57 16.64 -21.66
CA GLY A 891 2.36 15.84 -21.52
C GLY A 891 2.67 14.36 -21.76
N VAL A 892 3.15 14.03 -22.96
CA VAL A 892 3.64 12.70 -23.35
C VAL A 892 4.95 12.83 -24.11
N ASN A 893 5.97 12.06 -23.72
CA ASN A 893 7.18 11.89 -24.51
C ASN A 893 7.40 10.42 -24.87
N PHE A 894 7.44 10.12 -26.17
CA PHE A 894 7.88 8.84 -26.72
C PHE A 894 9.38 8.89 -26.97
N ALA A 895 10.14 8.31 -26.03
CA ALA A 895 11.59 8.32 -26.03
C ALA A 895 12.19 6.93 -26.29
N GLN A 896 13.53 6.83 -26.33
CA GLN A 896 14.27 5.56 -26.26
C GLN A 896 13.78 4.48 -27.23
N GLY A 897 13.58 4.84 -28.50
CA GLY A 897 13.19 3.87 -29.55
C GLY A 897 11.72 3.47 -29.57
N THR A 898 10.87 4.07 -28.72
CA THR A 898 9.41 3.88 -28.76
C THR A 898 8.90 4.05 -30.19
N SER A 899 8.17 3.04 -30.69
CA SER A 899 7.83 2.92 -32.10
C SER A 899 6.40 2.44 -32.32
N HIS A 900 5.83 2.76 -33.48
CA HIS A 900 4.46 2.37 -33.86
C HIS A 900 3.39 2.76 -32.83
N SER A 901 3.70 3.73 -31.97
CA SER A 901 2.88 4.08 -30.82
C SER A 901 2.04 5.32 -31.12
N THR A 902 0.88 5.44 -30.47
CA THR A 902 -0.13 6.45 -30.78
C THR A 902 -0.60 7.18 -29.52
N VAL A 903 -0.70 8.50 -29.60
CA VAL A 903 -1.53 9.30 -28.69
C VAL A 903 -2.71 9.83 -29.49
N ARG A 904 -3.95 9.52 -29.08
CA ARG A 904 -5.13 9.97 -29.81
C ARG A 904 -6.33 10.34 -28.96
N ASN A 905 -7.21 11.17 -29.53
CA ASN A 905 -8.46 11.59 -28.90
C ASN A 905 -8.26 12.02 -27.45
N SER A 906 -7.22 12.81 -27.19
CA SER A 906 -6.82 13.20 -25.84
C SER A 906 -6.76 14.71 -25.68
N SER A 907 -7.09 15.17 -24.47
CA SER A 907 -7.02 16.57 -24.06
C SER A 907 -5.68 16.78 -23.36
N ILE A 908 -4.80 17.55 -23.98
CA ILE A 908 -3.47 17.87 -23.48
C ILE A 908 -3.48 19.35 -23.12
N ARG A 909 -3.35 19.72 -21.86
CA ARG A 909 -3.54 21.13 -21.47
C ARG A 909 -2.56 21.62 -20.43
N ASN A 910 -2.06 22.85 -20.58
CA ASN A 910 -1.33 23.54 -19.52
C ASN A 910 -0.08 22.79 -19.03
N ASN A 911 0.62 22.12 -19.95
CA ASN A 911 1.84 21.38 -19.66
C ASN A 911 3.09 22.26 -19.82
N GLY A 912 4.11 21.91 -19.05
CA GLY A 912 5.31 22.70 -18.81
C GLY A 912 6.54 22.38 -19.61
N ASP A 913 6.36 21.67 -20.70
CA ASP A 913 7.29 21.45 -21.80
C ASP A 913 6.46 20.98 -23.00
N ASP A 914 7.03 20.26 -23.96
CA ASP A 914 6.27 19.83 -25.12
C ASP A 914 5.00 19.02 -24.75
N GLY A 915 3.84 19.42 -25.27
CA GLY A 915 2.58 18.74 -24.99
C GLY A 915 2.63 17.26 -25.40
N LEU A 916 3.02 17.00 -26.65
CA LEU A 916 3.29 15.67 -27.19
C LEU A 916 4.62 15.66 -27.94
N ALA A 917 5.57 14.83 -27.51
CA ALA A 917 6.92 14.78 -28.06
C ALA A 917 7.36 13.37 -28.50
N VAL A 918 8.21 13.31 -29.53
CA VAL A 918 9.04 12.13 -29.83
C VAL A 918 10.50 12.54 -29.75
N TRP A 919 11.18 12.06 -28.70
CA TRP A 919 12.63 12.20 -28.56
C TRP A 919 13.34 10.88 -28.86
N THR A 920 13.94 10.77 -30.05
CA THR A 920 14.67 9.57 -30.48
C THR A 920 16.07 9.45 -29.86
N SER A 921 16.12 9.47 -28.52
CA SER A 921 17.31 9.21 -27.72
C SER A 921 17.81 7.77 -27.92
N ASN A 922 19.12 7.57 -27.71
CA ASN A 922 19.80 6.29 -27.95
C ASN A 922 20.58 5.80 -26.72
N VAL A 923 20.18 6.24 -25.52
CA VAL A 923 20.82 5.82 -24.26
C VAL A 923 20.73 4.30 -24.16
N ASN A 924 21.81 3.67 -23.66
CA ASN A 924 21.96 2.22 -23.58
C ASN A 924 21.71 1.48 -24.92
N GLY A 925 21.95 2.14 -26.06
CA GLY A 925 21.80 1.52 -27.38
C GLY A 925 20.35 1.32 -27.82
N ALA A 926 19.40 2.11 -27.32
CA ALA A 926 18.04 2.14 -27.86
C ALA A 926 18.06 2.43 -29.37
N PRO A 927 17.18 1.80 -30.17
CA PRO A 927 17.06 2.11 -31.59
C PRO A 927 16.41 3.49 -31.82
N ALA A 928 16.43 3.97 -33.07
CA ALA A 928 15.67 5.16 -33.44
C ALA A 928 14.17 4.88 -33.37
N GLY A 929 13.40 5.73 -32.68
CA GLY A 929 11.94 5.64 -32.69
C GLY A 929 11.38 5.90 -34.09
N VAL A 930 10.40 5.10 -34.52
CA VAL A 930 9.81 5.20 -35.86
C VAL A 930 8.29 5.05 -35.84
N ASN A 931 7.62 5.66 -36.83
CA ASN A 931 6.20 5.45 -37.13
C ASN A 931 5.21 5.77 -35.98
N ASN A 932 5.61 6.62 -35.03
CA ASN A 932 4.69 7.12 -34.00
C ASN A 932 3.65 8.11 -34.56
N ASN A 933 2.48 8.16 -33.94
CA ASN A 933 1.34 8.93 -34.42
C ASN A 933 0.65 9.75 -33.31
N PHE A 934 0.50 11.05 -33.52
CA PHE A 934 -0.27 11.94 -32.63
C PHE A 934 -1.50 12.48 -33.36
N SER A 935 -2.66 11.87 -33.15
CA SER A 935 -3.86 12.23 -33.94
C SER A 935 -5.10 12.56 -33.13
N TYR A 936 -5.93 13.47 -33.62
CA TYR A 936 -7.21 13.83 -32.99
C TYR A 936 -7.04 14.36 -31.56
N ASN A 937 -5.96 15.10 -31.27
CA ASN A 937 -5.73 15.66 -29.94
C ASN A 937 -6.10 17.14 -29.91
N THR A 938 -6.66 17.58 -28.78
CA THR A 938 -6.83 19.01 -28.47
C THR A 938 -5.74 19.41 -27.49
N ILE A 939 -4.84 20.30 -27.90
CA ILE A 939 -3.65 20.69 -27.16
C ILE A 939 -3.70 22.19 -26.87
N GLU A 940 -3.88 22.57 -25.62
CA GLU A 940 -4.22 23.94 -25.24
C GLU A 940 -3.31 24.48 -24.14
N ASN A 941 -3.08 25.80 -24.13
CA ASN A 941 -2.44 26.51 -23.01
C ASN A 941 -1.04 25.99 -22.64
N ASN A 942 -0.31 25.39 -23.59
CA ASN A 942 1.05 24.92 -23.36
C ASN A 942 1.95 26.10 -22.98
N TRP A 943 2.62 26.08 -21.82
CA TRP A 943 3.27 27.28 -21.28
C TRP A 943 4.80 27.33 -21.46
N ARG A 944 5.38 26.28 -22.05
CA ARG A 944 6.78 26.20 -22.48
C ARG A 944 6.88 25.34 -23.74
N ALA A 945 7.88 25.56 -24.58
CA ALA A 945 8.17 24.71 -25.74
C ALA A 945 6.98 24.60 -26.71
N ALA A 946 6.67 23.42 -27.28
CA ALA A 946 5.63 23.28 -28.30
C ALA A 946 4.43 22.44 -27.88
N ALA A 947 3.29 22.61 -28.53
CA ALA A 947 2.18 21.67 -28.36
C ALA A 947 2.52 20.28 -28.92
N ILE A 948 3.18 20.21 -30.09
CA ILE A 948 3.68 18.96 -30.68
C ILE A 948 5.14 19.14 -31.10
N ALA A 949 6.02 18.19 -30.75
CA ALA A 949 7.41 18.21 -31.14
C ALA A 949 7.97 16.85 -31.64
N PHE A 950 8.76 16.88 -32.71
CA PHE A 950 9.56 15.73 -33.17
C PHE A 950 11.04 16.12 -33.25
N PHE A 951 11.91 15.33 -32.63
CA PHE A 951 13.35 15.64 -32.54
C PHE A 951 14.25 14.76 -33.41
N GLY A 952 13.69 13.75 -34.06
CA GLY A 952 14.41 12.86 -34.94
C GLY A 952 13.53 11.71 -35.42
N GLY A 953 14.16 10.61 -35.80
CA GLY A 953 13.44 9.40 -36.20
C GLY A 953 12.91 9.45 -37.63
N SER A 954 11.88 8.64 -37.89
CA SER A 954 11.37 8.40 -39.24
C SER A 954 9.90 8.00 -39.23
N GLY A 955 9.13 8.46 -40.23
CA GLY A 955 7.76 7.98 -40.45
C GLY A 955 6.70 8.54 -39.49
N HIS A 956 7.07 9.46 -38.59
CA HIS A 956 6.14 10.03 -37.61
C HIS A 956 5.03 10.84 -38.26
N LYS A 957 3.85 10.84 -37.61
CA LYS A 957 2.70 11.60 -38.07
C LYS A 957 2.04 12.36 -36.94
N ALA A 958 1.53 13.55 -37.23
CA ALA A 958 0.61 14.25 -36.35
C ALA A 958 -0.55 14.83 -37.15
N THR A 959 -1.75 14.27 -36.99
CA THR A 959 -2.89 14.55 -37.89
C THR A 959 -4.18 14.87 -37.16
N HIS A 960 -5.07 15.69 -37.74
CA HIS A 960 -6.37 16.00 -37.14
C HIS A 960 -6.29 16.67 -35.76
N ASN A 961 -5.26 17.46 -35.47
CA ASN A 961 -5.09 18.08 -34.16
C ASN A 961 -5.72 19.49 -34.11
N LEU A 962 -6.07 19.93 -32.90
CA LEU A 962 -6.42 21.31 -32.58
C LEU A 962 -5.41 21.82 -31.56
N ILE A 963 -4.70 22.90 -31.88
CA ILE A 963 -3.65 23.47 -31.04
C ILE A 963 -3.99 24.93 -30.76
N VAL A 964 -4.02 25.34 -29.48
CA VAL A 964 -4.56 26.64 -29.08
C VAL A 964 -3.72 27.27 -27.94
N ASP A 965 -3.46 28.58 -28.06
CA ASP A 965 -2.94 29.46 -26.99
C ASP A 965 -1.64 28.97 -26.33
N THR A 966 -0.58 28.78 -27.13
CA THR A 966 0.75 28.42 -26.59
C THR A 966 1.46 29.66 -26.06
N VAL A 967 2.11 29.57 -24.90
CA VAL A 967 2.91 30.64 -24.31
C VAL A 967 4.39 30.28 -24.37
N GLY A 968 5.24 31.24 -24.79
CA GLY A 968 6.68 31.06 -24.79
C GLY A 968 7.22 30.00 -25.77
N GLY A 969 6.43 29.61 -26.79
CA GLY A 969 6.88 28.67 -27.81
C GLY A 969 5.93 28.53 -28.99
N SER A 970 5.64 27.30 -29.42
CA SER A 970 5.08 27.01 -30.76
C SER A 970 3.92 26.04 -30.73
N GLY A 971 3.11 26.02 -31.79
CA GLY A 971 2.15 24.95 -31.99
C GLY A 971 2.85 23.64 -32.38
N ILE A 972 3.68 23.70 -33.43
CA ILE A 972 4.49 22.55 -33.88
C ILE A 972 5.96 22.94 -33.87
N ARG A 973 6.83 22.06 -33.36
CA ARG A 973 8.27 22.24 -33.41
C ARG A 973 8.99 21.01 -33.95
N MET A 974 10.05 21.23 -34.72
CA MET A 974 11.05 20.21 -34.98
C MET A 974 12.43 20.80 -34.77
N ASN A 975 13.32 20.06 -34.12
CA ASN A 975 14.72 20.48 -33.97
C ASN A 975 15.69 19.30 -33.95
N THR A 976 16.99 19.61 -33.99
CA THR A 976 18.10 18.62 -33.88
C THR A 976 19.05 18.98 -32.74
N VAL A 977 18.48 19.51 -31.63
CA VAL A 977 19.25 20.04 -30.50
C VAL A 977 19.63 18.95 -29.49
N PHE A 978 18.81 17.91 -29.37
CA PHE A 978 18.95 16.89 -28.33
C PHE A 978 19.88 15.75 -28.74
N PRO A 979 20.55 15.08 -27.79
CA PRO A 979 21.30 13.86 -28.09
C PRO A 979 20.41 12.75 -28.69
N GLY A 980 20.99 11.91 -29.55
CA GLY A 980 20.33 10.74 -30.12
C GLY A 980 20.35 10.73 -31.64
N TYR A 981 19.35 10.07 -32.22
CA TYR A 981 19.14 10.06 -33.67
C TYR A 981 18.37 11.31 -34.10
N HIS A 982 18.73 11.87 -35.26
CA HIS A 982 17.98 12.95 -35.91
C HIS A 982 17.26 12.42 -37.15
N PHE A 983 17.14 13.23 -38.21
CA PHE A 983 16.33 12.94 -39.39
C PHE A 983 17.10 12.36 -40.57
N GLN A 984 18.36 11.94 -40.40
CA GLN A 984 19.21 11.50 -41.52
C GLN A 984 18.56 10.37 -42.33
N ASN A 985 17.88 9.44 -41.66
CA ASN A 985 17.17 8.29 -42.23
C ASN A 985 15.64 8.47 -42.24
N ASN A 986 15.15 9.69 -42.09
CA ASN A 986 13.71 9.96 -42.14
C ASN A 986 13.17 9.68 -43.55
N THR A 987 12.20 8.78 -43.67
CA THR A 987 11.52 8.46 -44.95
C THR A 987 10.39 9.43 -45.27
N GLY A 988 9.88 10.14 -44.26
CA GLY A 988 8.79 11.10 -44.40
C GLY A 988 8.07 11.31 -43.07
N ILE A 989 8.08 12.55 -42.57
CA ILE A 989 7.23 12.97 -41.46
C ILE A 989 6.04 13.74 -42.03
N LEU A 990 4.85 13.50 -41.48
CA LEU A 990 3.61 14.15 -41.95
C LEU A 990 2.90 14.88 -40.81
N PHE A 991 2.66 16.17 -41.01
CA PHE A 991 1.66 16.94 -40.26
C PHE A 991 0.47 17.19 -41.16
N SER A 992 -0.75 16.84 -40.74
CA SER A 992 -1.92 17.13 -41.56
C SER A 992 -3.18 17.52 -40.80
N ASP A 993 -4.09 18.17 -41.51
CA ASP A 993 -5.47 18.43 -41.06
C ASP A 993 -5.51 19.05 -39.67
N THR A 994 -4.70 20.07 -39.42
CA THR A 994 -4.48 20.63 -38.07
C THR A 994 -4.84 22.12 -38.05
N THR A 995 -5.55 22.56 -37.01
CA THR A 995 -5.78 23.98 -36.73
C THR A 995 -4.85 24.42 -35.61
N ILE A 996 -4.16 25.55 -35.80
CA ILE A 996 -3.30 26.20 -34.81
C ILE A 996 -3.86 27.61 -34.58
N ILE A 997 -4.12 27.99 -33.32
CA ILE A 997 -4.75 29.27 -32.95
C ILE A 997 -3.94 29.94 -31.84
N GLY A 998 -3.62 31.23 -31.98
CA GLY A 998 -3.02 31.99 -30.87
C GLY A 998 -1.60 31.54 -30.48
N SER A 999 -0.95 30.73 -31.32
CA SER A 999 0.37 30.14 -31.05
C SER A 999 1.53 30.95 -31.64
N GLY A 1000 2.75 30.48 -31.38
CA GLY A 1000 3.99 31.22 -31.68
C GLY A 1000 4.37 32.11 -30.50
N THR A 1001 5.52 32.77 -30.56
CA THR A 1001 5.90 33.76 -29.54
C THR A 1001 7.00 34.69 -30.03
N SER A 1002 7.14 35.85 -29.40
CA SER A 1002 8.35 36.68 -29.49
C SER A 1002 9.32 36.50 -28.33
N LYS A 1003 8.97 35.67 -27.34
CA LYS A 1003 9.74 35.55 -26.09
C LYS A 1003 9.68 34.14 -25.54
N ASP A 1004 10.45 33.22 -26.15
CA ASP A 1004 10.75 31.93 -25.52
C ASP A 1004 11.63 32.11 -24.26
N LEU A 1005 12.04 31.01 -23.62
CA LEU A 1005 12.92 31.07 -22.44
C LEU A 1005 14.34 31.61 -22.72
N TYR A 1006 14.66 31.84 -24.00
CA TYR A 1006 15.92 32.41 -24.45
C TYR A 1006 15.72 33.82 -25.04
N ASP A 1007 14.60 34.46 -24.70
CA ASP A 1007 14.19 35.78 -25.19
C ASP A 1007 14.19 35.91 -26.72
N GLY A 1008 13.84 34.82 -27.41
CA GLY A 1008 13.76 34.77 -28.88
C GLY A 1008 12.37 34.49 -29.42
N GLU A 1009 12.16 34.87 -30.68
CA GLU A 1009 10.95 34.55 -31.42
C GLU A 1009 10.88 33.08 -31.85
N ARG A 1010 9.66 32.52 -31.86
CA ARG A 1010 9.31 31.22 -32.41
C ARG A 1010 8.06 31.30 -33.26
N GLY A 1011 8.05 30.55 -34.35
CA GLY A 1011 6.88 30.46 -35.21
C GLY A 1011 5.74 29.68 -34.57
N ALA A 1012 4.52 29.85 -35.07
CA ALA A 1012 3.43 28.90 -34.75
C ALA A 1012 3.81 27.48 -35.22
N ILE A 1013 4.54 27.38 -36.34
CA ILE A 1013 5.36 26.23 -36.72
C ILE A 1013 6.84 26.68 -36.69
N ASP A 1014 7.68 26.04 -35.88
CA ASP A 1014 9.11 26.33 -35.75
C ASP A 1014 9.97 25.13 -36.17
N LEU A 1015 10.78 25.31 -37.21
CA LEU A 1015 11.73 24.30 -37.68
C LEU A 1015 13.16 24.80 -37.44
N GLU A 1016 13.87 24.14 -36.53
CA GLU A 1016 15.18 24.54 -36.06
C GLU A 1016 16.23 23.50 -36.45
N ALA A 1017 16.96 23.71 -37.54
CA ALA A 1017 18.05 22.82 -37.94
C ALA A 1017 19.30 23.11 -37.10
N SER A 1018 19.25 22.79 -35.80
CA SER A 1018 20.23 23.19 -34.79
C SER A 1018 21.64 22.75 -35.17
N ASN A 1019 21.82 21.45 -35.40
CA ASN A 1019 23.11 20.82 -35.70
C ASN A 1019 23.06 19.98 -36.98
N ASP A 1020 22.02 19.15 -37.11
CA ASP A 1020 21.75 18.32 -38.28
C ASP A 1020 20.60 18.88 -39.11
N ALA A 1021 20.54 18.48 -40.38
CA ALA A 1021 19.49 18.90 -41.29
C ALA A 1021 18.12 18.32 -40.92
N ILE A 1022 17.09 19.16 -40.97
CA ILE A 1022 15.69 18.70 -41.00
C ILE A 1022 15.36 18.32 -42.45
N ARG A 1023 14.85 17.09 -42.65
CA ARG A 1023 14.58 16.57 -44.00
C ARG A 1023 13.33 15.73 -44.10
N ASN A 1024 12.74 15.70 -45.30
CA ASN A 1024 11.58 14.87 -45.65
C ASN A 1024 10.37 15.13 -44.74
N VAL A 1025 9.87 16.37 -44.75
CA VAL A 1025 8.73 16.77 -43.91
C VAL A 1025 7.64 17.37 -44.80
N THR A 1026 6.42 16.90 -44.62
CA THR A 1026 5.24 17.41 -45.31
C THR A 1026 4.23 17.95 -44.31
N PHE A 1027 3.76 19.17 -44.54
CA PHE A 1027 2.61 19.78 -43.89
C PHE A 1027 1.48 19.88 -44.92
N THR A 1028 0.28 19.41 -44.59
CA THR A 1028 -0.87 19.41 -45.52
C THR A 1028 -2.15 19.82 -44.80
N ASN A 1029 -2.95 20.73 -45.37
CA ASN A 1029 -4.24 21.16 -44.79
C ASN A 1029 -4.08 21.72 -43.37
N ILE A 1030 -3.26 22.77 -43.22
CA ILE A 1030 -3.02 23.42 -41.93
C ILE A 1030 -3.62 24.81 -41.94
N ASP A 1031 -4.46 25.11 -40.95
CA ASP A 1031 -4.99 26.44 -40.70
C ASP A 1031 -4.22 27.05 -39.52
N ILE A 1032 -3.56 28.18 -39.75
CA ILE A 1032 -2.76 28.91 -38.75
C ILE A 1032 -3.41 30.28 -38.54
N LEU A 1033 -4.01 30.46 -37.37
CA LEU A 1033 -4.87 31.60 -37.06
C LEU A 1033 -4.30 32.41 -35.91
N ASN A 1034 -4.30 33.74 -36.04
CA ASN A 1034 -3.96 34.68 -34.98
C ASN A 1034 -2.59 34.43 -34.33
N THR A 1035 -1.56 34.27 -35.15
CA THR A 1035 -0.20 34.01 -34.65
C THR A 1035 0.38 35.21 -33.91
N GLN A 1036 1.06 34.95 -32.79
CA GLN A 1036 1.70 36.00 -31.97
C GLN A 1036 2.77 36.75 -32.77
N ARG A 1037 3.74 36.01 -33.35
CA ARG A 1037 4.84 36.56 -34.17
C ARG A 1037 4.75 36.10 -35.62
N SER A 1038 5.65 35.22 -36.09
CA SER A 1038 5.60 34.69 -37.47
C SER A 1038 4.88 33.33 -37.52
N ALA A 1039 4.13 33.04 -38.58
CA ALA A 1039 3.38 31.78 -38.68
C ALA A 1039 4.30 30.57 -38.90
N VAL A 1040 5.14 30.59 -39.92
CA VAL A 1040 6.15 29.55 -40.17
C VAL A 1040 7.55 30.15 -40.00
N GLN A 1041 8.38 29.53 -39.15
CA GLN A 1041 9.74 29.97 -38.86
C GLN A 1041 10.74 28.84 -39.17
N LEU A 1042 11.80 29.15 -39.92
CA LEU A 1042 12.89 28.23 -40.21
C LEU A 1042 14.25 28.86 -39.92
N GLY A 1043 15.14 28.15 -39.22
CA GLY A 1043 16.48 28.70 -38.97
C GLY A 1043 17.51 27.72 -38.45
N TYR A 1044 18.62 28.28 -37.97
CA TYR A 1044 19.89 27.59 -37.69
C TYR A 1044 20.56 26.97 -38.94
N GLY A 1045 21.75 26.42 -38.75
CA GLY A 1045 22.72 26.15 -39.83
C GLY A 1045 22.70 24.73 -40.41
N GLY A 1046 22.02 23.76 -39.79
CA GLY A 1046 22.07 22.34 -40.16
C GLY A 1046 21.48 22.02 -41.54
N GLY A 1047 20.56 22.85 -42.02
CA GLY A 1047 19.99 22.79 -43.37
C GLY A 1047 18.57 22.22 -43.45
N PHE A 1048 17.85 22.59 -44.52
CA PHE A 1048 16.47 22.15 -44.79
C PHE A 1048 16.38 21.49 -46.16
N GLN A 1049 15.87 20.25 -46.20
CA GLN A 1049 15.84 19.42 -47.41
C GLN A 1049 14.48 18.76 -47.60
N ASN A 1050 13.84 18.94 -48.75
CA ASN A 1050 12.52 18.35 -49.04
C ASN A 1050 11.48 18.68 -47.94
N ILE A 1051 11.32 19.98 -47.69
CA ILE A 1051 10.30 20.51 -46.80
C ILE A 1051 9.14 21.03 -47.66
N VAL A 1052 7.96 20.44 -47.49
CA VAL A 1052 6.80 20.70 -48.34
C VAL A 1052 5.61 21.13 -47.49
N PHE A 1053 4.94 22.17 -47.92
CA PHE A 1053 3.73 22.72 -47.33
C PHE A 1053 2.64 22.74 -48.40
N ASN A 1054 1.51 22.08 -48.18
CA ASN A 1054 0.39 22.02 -49.11
C ASN A 1054 -0.89 22.52 -48.43
N ASN A 1055 -1.68 23.34 -49.12
CA ASN A 1055 -2.98 23.80 -48.63
C ASN A 1055 -2.86 24.42 -47.23
N ILE A 1056 -2.00 25.44 -47.13
CA ILE A 1056 -1.79 26.16 -45.88
C ILE A 1056 -2.62 27.44 -45.93
N HIS A 1057 -3.38 27.69 -44.88
CA HIS A 1057 -4.09 28.93 -44.68
C HIS A 1057 -3.51 29.65 -43.46
N ILE A 1058 -3.07 30.89 -43.66
CA ILE A 1058 -2.52 31.74 -42.61
C ILE A 1058 -3.38 33.00 -42.52
N ASP A 1059 -4.02 33.23 -41.38
CA ASP A 1059 -4.80 34.44 -41.13
C ASP A 1059 -4.39 35.08 -39.81
N GLY A 1060 -3.77 36.26 -39.88
CA GLY A 1060 -3.29 37.01 -38.72
C GLY A 1060 -1.91 36.59 -38.24
N THR A 1061 -0.93 37.49 -38.36
CA THR A 1061 0.42 37.33 -37.77
C THR A 1061 0.87 38.63 -37.10
N GLY A 1062 1.86 38.55 -36.21
CA GLY A 1062 2.43 39.72 -35.53
C GLY A 1062 1.48 40.40 -34.56
N LEU A 1063 0.51 39.66 -34.01
CA LEU A 1063 -0.49 40.19 -33.09
C LEU A 1063 0.07 40.62 -31.72
N ASP A 1064 1.28 40.17 -31.36
CA ASP A 1064 1.98 40.67 -30.17
C ASP A 1064 2.55 42.09 -30.35
N GLY A 1065 2.62 42.59 -31.59
CA GLY A 1065 3.17 43.91 -31.93
C GLY A 1065 4.68 44.06 -31.71
N VAL A 1066 5.39 42.97 -31.39
CA VAL A 1066 6.83 43.00 -31.09
C VAL A 1066 7.63 43.06 -32.39
N THR A 1067 8.61 43.97 -32.44
CA THR A 1067 9.49 44.12 -33.61
C THR A 1067 10.94 43.72 -33.32
N SER A 1068 11.40 43.75 -32.07
CA SER A 1068 12.73 43.23 -31.73
C SER A 1068 12.86 41.76 -32.11
N SER A 1069 14.02 41.36 -32.62
CA SER A 1069 14.33 39.99 -33.01
C SER A 1069 15.64 39.57 -32.38
N ARG A 1070 15.71 38.30 -31.95
CA ARG A 1070 16.94 37.67 -31.47
C ARG A 1070 17.88 37.30 -32.62
N PHE A 1071 17.31 36.87 -33.75
CA PHE A 1071 18.06 36.22 -34.82
C PHE A 1071 18.30 37.10 -36.04
N SER A 1072 17.55 38.19 -36.21
CA SER A 1072 17.61 39.05 -37.38
C SER A 1072 17.44 40.54 -37.02
N ASN A 1073 17.38 41.40 -38.03
CA ASN A 1073 17.04 42.81 -37.82
C ASN A 1073 15.58 42.95 -37.34
N PRO A 1074 15.22 44.04 -36.64
CA PRO A 1074 13.85 44.23 -36.18
C PRO A 1074 12.81 44.12 -37.31
N HIS A 1075 11.75 43.35 -37.08
CA HIS A 1075 10.70 43.08 -38.06
C HIS A 1075 9.35 42.74 -37.40
N PRO A 1076 8.20 43.14 -37.97
CA PRO A 1076 6.89 42.60 -37.60
C PRO A 1076 6.78 41.10 -37.91
N GLY A 1077 5.81 40.42 -37.30
CA GLY A 1077 5.53 39.01 -37.58
C GLY A 1077 5.11 38.74 -39.03
N ALA A 1078 5.74 37.77 -39.68
CA ALA A 1078 5.53 37.42 -41.10
C ALA A 1078 4.74 36.11 -41.27
N ALA A 1079 4.22 35.86 -42.47
CA ALA A 1079 3.66 34.55 -42.81
C ALA A 1079 4.76 33.46 -42.82
N ILE A 1080 5.90 33.78 -43.43
CA ILE A 1080 7.08 32.90 -43.49
C ILE A 1080 8.31 33.73 -43.12
N TYR A 1081 9.08 33.23 -42.15
CA TYR A 1081 10.31 33.86 -41.67
C TYR A 1081 11.47 32.86 -41.71
N THR A 1082 12.61 33.28 -42.25
CA THR A 1082 13.86 32.53 -42.11
C THR A 1082 15.00 33.38 -41.57
N TYR A 1083 15.76 32.82 -40.65
CA TYR A 1083 17.04 33.36 -40.15
C TYR A 1083 18.21 32.44 -40.49
N THR A 1084 18.12 31.80 -41.66
CA THR A 1084 19.19 31.02 -42.28
C THR A 1084 19.09 31.10 -43.78
N GLY A 1085 20.22 31.09 -44.47
CA GLY A 1085 20.29 30.93 -45.92
C GLY A 1085 20.42 29.49 -46.39
N ASN A 1086 20.53 28.51 -45.48
CA ASN A 1086 20.83 27.12 -45.82
C ASN A 1086 19.56 26.25 -45.92
N GLY A 1087 19.00 26.12 -47.11
CA GLY A 1087 17.96 25.13 -47.39
C GLY A 1087 16.85 25.61 -48.32
N SER A 1088 15.81 24.81 -48.42
CA SER A 1088 14.64 25.11 -49.24
C SER A 1088 13.33 24.67 -48.58
N ALA A 1089 12.25 25.35 -48.95
CA ALA A 1089 10.89 24.93 -48.64
C ALA A 1089 9.95 25.26 -49.82
N THR A 1090 9.03 24.35 -50.11
CA THR A 1090 8.03 24.50 -51.17
C THR A 1090 6.64 24.61 -50.58
N PHE A 1091 5.93 25.68 -50.94
CA PHE A 1091 4.53 25.92 -50.57
C PHE A 1091 3.66 25.80 -51.82
N ASN A 1092 2.68 24.90 -51.77
CA ASN A 1092 1.67 24.72 -52.80
C ASN A 1092 0.31 25.16 -52.25
N ASN A 1093 -0.40 26.03 -52.96
CA ASN A 1093 -1.71 26.53 -52.55
C ASN A 1093 -1.68 27.18 -51.14
N LEU A 1094 -0.72 28.08 -50.93
CA LEU A 1094 -0.66 28.92 -49.73
C LEU A 1094 -1.65 30.09 -49.86
N THR A 1095 -2.50 30.28 -48.85
CA THR A 1095 -3.33 31.47 -48.72
C THR A 1095 -2.91 32.25 -47.48
N THR A 1096 -2.81 33.58 -47.61
CA THR A 1096 -2.42 34.46 -46.51
C THR A 1096 -3.39 35.63 -46.39
N GLN A 1097 -3.68 36.03 -45.16
CA GLN A 1097 -4.55 37.15 -44.84
C GLN A 1097 -4.05 37.83 -43.54
N ASN A 1098 -4.23 39.15 -43.43
CA ASN A 1098 -3.92 39.93 -42.22
C ASN A 1098 -2.48 39.74 -41.68
N ILE A 1099 -1.49 39.77 -42.57
CA ILE A 1099 -0.08 39.59 -42.22
C ILE A 1099 0.55 40.93 -41.79
N ALA A 1100 1.16 40.99 -40.60
CA ALA A 1100 1.75 42.23 -40.10
C ALA A 1100 3.00 42.68 -40.87
N HIS A 1101 3.82 41.73 -41.35
CA HIS A 1101 4.95 42.06 -42.21
C HIS A 1101 4.48 42.48 -43.61
N PRO A 1102 4.85 43.68 -44.10
CA PRO A 1102 4.28 44.24 -45.34
C PRO A 1102 4.62 43.41 -46.59
N ASP A 1103 5.78 42.76 -46.62
CA ASP A 1103 6.21 41.91 -47.74
C ASP A 1103 5.68 40.48 -47.67
N LEU A 1104 4.80 40.18 -46.70
CA LEU A 1104 4.29 38.85 -46.32
C LEU A 1104 5.36 37.90 -45.76
N PHE A 1105 6.55 37.89 -46.35
CA PHE A 1105 7.66 36.99 -46.01
C PHE A 1105 8.88 37.80 -45.57
N PHE A 1106 9.68 37.24 -44.66
CA PHE A 1106 10.98 37.79 -44.30
C PHE A 1106 12.05 36.70 -44.39
N ILE A 1107 12.74 36.65 -45.53
CA ILE A 1107 13.59 35.51 -45.92
C ILE A 1107 15.05 35.93 -45.94
N GLN A 1108 15.89 35.24 -45.17
CA GLN A 1108 17.32 35.46 -45.21
C GLN A 1108 17.91 35.01 -46.56
N ASN A 1109 18.80 35.86 -47.11
CA ASN A 1109 19.45 35.62 -48.39
C ASN A 1109 20.12 34.24 -48.46
N GLY A 1110 19.91 33.53 -49.58
CA GLY A 1110 20.40 32.18 -49.83
C GLY A 1110 19.30 31.10 -49.70
N PHE A 1111 18.30 31.32 -48.84
CA PHE A 1111 17.22 30.35 -48.63
C PHE A 1111 16.31 30.29 -49.87
N GLN A 1112 16.04 29.09 -50.36
CA GLN A 1112 15.21 28.88 -51.55
C GLN A 1112 13.76 28.65 -51.14
N LEU A 1113 12.99 29.74 -51.05
CA LEU A 1113 11.55 29.68 -50.85
C LEU A 1113 10.84 29.58 -52.21
N ILE A 1114 10.04 28.53 -52.40
CA ILE A 1114 9.22 28.30 -53.59
C ILE A 1114 7.75 28.38 -53.17
N VAL A 1115 6.97 29.27 -53.79
CA VAL A 1115 5.52 29.39 -53.56
C VAL A 1115 4.82 29.29 -54.91
N GLN A 1116 3.90 28.32 -55.07
CA GLN A 1116 3.25 28.01 -56.35
C GLN A 1116 1.80 27.55 -56.24
#